data_AF-W9RXE6-F1
#
_entry.id   AF-W9RXE6-F1
#
_cell.length_a   1.000
_cell.length_b   1.000
_cell.length_c   1.000
_cell.angle_alpha   90.00
_cell.angle_beta   90.00
_cell.angle_gamma   90.00
#
_symmetry.space_group_name_H-M   'P 1'
#
loop_
_entity.id
_entity.type
_entity.pdbx_description
1 polymer ?
#
loop_
_entity_poly.entity_id
_entity_poly.type
_entity_poly.pdbx_seq_one_letter_code
_entity_poly.pdbx_strand_id
1 'polypeptide(L)'
;MLRGRESLTRLVGKRRRFLPNRETLLSPSPIQAFSRSFSSISSSLNLRTDEDGKIVSTKSSEGSAMAVCGEKDKVESFGGREEHSDMSEKVTCPVCGNKVRGNNFTINSHLDMCLSRGTKRKLTQRTLLQMNFCLPEKVQIHSSKRAQSRSNLLLITGDGRTVGNVVHGLPDFDCFEESDSTSNMSKSVLNLKSALHEDGLSKSSICDDNTDENIVTHFLSENNEVPDDGMAITLDDVSGVILETFIVGRKFSDAKEINFGERISLVRDPHNIKDHNAIKIISVDSSEPKVLGFLPCVLAQYLSPLIEKYFLRFEGQVTLVPKNSLDVVPVQIFCQKAVSDENKENDNLEVFRYLWRNAQQVTESTKNCRTSSTKYQQNFSILIGEFSRSNLHLLIDGEQQFLELFNSLSDDSQRLFVRLYTRKGPWFRMSNIFYSEILDPQKAMKELSAIGYIRSFDDESELHNDDVNDILNLLTVSELREIICILKQRCKCGTRKQELIASLLSSYKDGLCPPLAIMVLKRTGACLRISSKAESLFWRAERLFFLNGEQDLSSFLLADFGIVKYPTYNCIITEPIFSDRNDLLAYEEAIEVAQMIDEALDGNDSELVLRCIKIAEVRITSASEETMETSTSESLFTFRSCFSASWVYSKVLTLGVSFLERERRYDEAIYLLKRLLECFSCGRRRGYWILRLSVDLEHVGYPDESLSVAESGLLDIWVRAGSRMALQRRVLRLGKPPRRWKIPSFATLAKRKINEVHVRGRPLNSVIGMKSRFYGEDGEQCGVEQLALQYYAGKGGGWQGVHTESGIWLTIFGLLMWDVMFSDVPNVFRTRFQTAPLDLETDSFYLARKSSIESHLQKIHDGMAEEIVITSWESHTRTACRGVNWNQHTLFELRAAVACIGGPCLALFCRHLAQDYRSWSSGMPDLLLWRFDGEFEAEAKLVEVKGPRDQLSEQQRAWLLLLMDCGFNTEVCKVSPEPAS
;
A
#
# COMPACT_ATOMS: atom_id res chain seq x y z
N MET A 1 -13.09 -14.19 -10.99
CA MET A 1 -12.62 -13.43 -9.82
C MET A 1 -13.83 -13.04 -8.99
N LEU A 2 -13.83 -13.21 -7.67
CA LEU A 2 -14.98 -12.87 -6.83
C LEU A 2 -15.09 -11.35 -6.66
N ARG A 3 -16.29 -10.79 -6.81
CA ARG A 3 -16.51 -9.35 -6.58
C ARG A 3 -16.38 -9.04 -5.08
N GLY A 4 -15.95 -7.82 -4.76
CA GLY A 4 -15.70 -7.38 -3.39
C GLY A 4 -14.34 -7.81 -2.81
N ARG A 5 -13.71 -8.90 -3.28
CA ARG A 5 -12.48 -9.45 -2.69
C ARG A 5 -11.37 -8.41 -2.58
N GLU A 6 -11.03 -7.69 -3.65
CA GLU A 6 -9.99 -6.64 -3.59
C GLU A 6 -10.27 -5.54 -2.56
N SER A 7 -11.54 -5.10 -2.42
CA SER A 7 -11.92 -4.06 -1.46
C SER A 7 -11.82 -4.53 -0.01
N LEU A 8 -11.86 -5.84 0.20
CA LEU A 8 -11.69 -6.51 1.47
C LEU A 8 -10.20 -6.79 1.74
N THR A 9 -9.42 -7.24 0.75
CA THR A 9 -7.95 -7.36 0.87
C THR A 9 -7.29 -6.01 1.16
N ARG A 10 -7.73 -4.90 0.53
CA ARG A 10 -7.25 -3.54 0.85
C ARG A 10 -7.63 -3.07 2.26
N LEU A 11 -8.74 -3.58 2.81
CA LEU A 11 -9.18 -3.26 4.16
C LEU A 11 -8.36 -4.00 5.22
N VAL A 12 -8.13 -5.30 5.00
CA VAL A 12 -7.28 -6.17 5.83
C VAL A 12 -5.83 -5.72 5.78
N GLY A 13 -5.33 -5.39 4.59
CA GLY A 13 -3.96 -4.92 4.40
C GLY A 13 -2.93 -6.04 4.58
N LYS A 14 -1.88 -5.75 5.37
CA LYS A 14 -0.91 -6.76 5.80
C LYS A 14 -1.58 -7.70 6.80
N ARG A 15 -1.79 -8.96 6.40
CA ARG A 15 -2.37 -10.02 7.25
C ARG A 15 -1.64 -10.10 8.60
N ARG A 16 -2.40 -10.02 9.69
CA ARG A 16 -1.95 -10.26 11.07
C ARG A 16 -1.46 -11.69 11.19
N ARG A 17 -0.41 -11.95 11.97
CA ARG A 17 0.12 -13.30 12.23
C ARG A 17 -0.64 -13.94 13.40
N PHE A 18 -1.12 -13.12 14.34
CA PHE A 18 -2.01 -13.49 15.42
C PHE A 18 -3.40 -12.83 15.26
N LEU A 19 -4.45 -13.64 15.46
CA LEU A 19 -5.86 -13.23 15.43
C LEU A 19 -6.48 -13.57 16.79
N PRO A 20 -6.55 -12.62 17.75
CA PRO A 20 -7.01 -12.84 19.12
C PRO A 20 -8.32 -13.62 19.26
N ASN A 21 -9.27 -13.40 18.35
CA ASN A 21 -10.61 -13.97 18.43
C ASN A 21 -10.74 -15.25 17.57
N ARG A 22 -9.69 -15.70 16.87
CA ARG A 22 -9.77 -16.85 15.95
C ARG A 22 -10.27 -18.11 16.64
N GLU A 23 -9.76 -18.44 17.83
CA GLU A 23 -10.23 -19.62 18.56
C GLU A 23 -11.69 -19.49 19.02
N THR A 24 -12.11 -18.32 19.51
CA THR A 24 -13.49 -18.10 19.96
C THR A 24 -14.47 -18.14 18.79
N LEU A 25 -14.12 -17.53 17.65
CA LEU A 25 -14.89 -17.53 16.39
C LEU A 25 -14.93 -18.91 15.70
N LEU A 26 -13.92 -19.75 15.93
CA LEU A 26 -13.88 -21.14 15.43
C LEU A 26 -14.42 -22.16 16.44
N SER A 27 -14.64 -21.78 17.70
CA SER A 27 -15.19 -22.67 18.72
C SER A 27 -16.62 -23.13 18.37
N PRO A 28 -16.98 -24.40 18.63
CA PRO A 28 -18.36 -24.88 18.52
C PRO A 28 -19.18 -24.43 19.74
N SER A 29 -19.32 -23.12 19.92
CA SER A 29 -20.28 -22.49 20.85
C SER A 29 -21.63 -22.23 20.13
N PRO A 30 -22.74 -21.87 20.81
CA PRO A 30 -24.08 -22.37 20.47
C PRO A 30 -24.80 -21.74 19.26
N ILE A 31 -24.08 -21.31 18.22
CA ILE A 31 -24.66 -21.08 16.87
C ILE A 31 -25.28 -22.40 16.34
N GLN A 32 -24.87 -23.57 16.85
CA GLN A 32 -25.54 -24.84 16.57
C GLN A 32 -26.99 -24.93 17.09
N ALA A 33 -27.42 -24.13 18.07
CA ALA A 33 -28.85 -24.01 18.40
C ALA A 33 -29.67 -23.42 17.24
N PHE A 34 -29.03 -22.59 16.40
CA PHE A 34 -29.60 -21.98 15.20
C PHE A 34 -29.25 -22.73 13.89
N SER A 35 -28.47 -23.81 13.94
CA SER A 35 -28.18 -24.65 12.75
C SER A 35 -29.44 -25.29 12.14
N ARG A 36 -30.54 -25.35 12.90
CA ARG A 36 -31.87 -25.71 12.39
C ARG A 36 -32.43 -24.68 11.40
N SER A 37 -31.98 -23.43 11.39
CA SER A 37 -32.52 -22.40 10.49
C SER A 37 -32.12 -22.57 9.04
N PHE A 38 -30.94 -23.15 8.74
CA PHE A 38 -30.53 -23.46 7.36
C PHE A 38 -31.03 -24.83 6.88
N SER A 39 -31.37 -25.74 7.80
CA SER A 39 -31.97 -27.05 7.48
C SER A 39 -33.50 -27.05 7.48
N SER A 40 -34.16 -25.99 7.96
CA SER A 40 -35.62 -25.82 7.89
C SER A 40 -36.12 -25.00 6.68
N ILE A 41 -35.24 -24.52 5.80
CA ILE A 41 -35.63 -23.70 4.63
C ILE A 41 -36.29 -24.55 3.52
N SER A 42 -36.13 -25.87 3.54
CA SER A 42 -36.77 -26.79 2.59
C SER A 42 -38.25 -27.12 2.91
N SER A 43 -38.84 -26.55 3.97
CA SER A 43 -40.21 -26.89 4.41
C SER A 43 -41.19 -25.71 4.57
N SER A 44 -40.79 -24.47 4.24
CA SER A 44 -41.62 -23.27 4.47
C SER A 44 -41.87 -22.38 3.23
N LEU A 45 -41.84 -22.96 2.02
CA LEU A 45 -42.35 -22.33 0.78
C LEU A 45 -43.18 -23.31 -0.06
N ASN A 46 -44.24 -23.88 0.52
CA ASN A 46 -45.29 -24.60 -0.20
C ASN A 46 -46.59 -23.77 -0.22
N LEU A 47 -46.65 -22.79 -1.13
CA LEU A 47 -47.90 -22.17 -1.56
C LEU A 47 -48.02 -22.31 -3.08
N ARG A 48 -48.75 -23.34 -3.50
CA ARG A 48 -49.45 -23.38 -4.78
C ARG A 48 -50.87 -23.86 -4.55
N THR A 49 -51.80 -22.93 -4.64
CA THR A 49 -53.19 -23.20 -4.99
C THR A 49 -53.28 -23.26 -6.51
N ASP A 50 -53.99 -24.24 -7.04
CA ASP A 50 -54.55 -24.16 -8.40
C ASP A 50 -55.89 -23.39 -8.37
N GLU A 51 -56.43 -22.97 -9.51
CA GLU A 51 -57.43 -21.87 -9.59
C GLU A 51 -58.77 -22.09 -8.85
N ASP A 52 -59.09 -23.32 -8.41
CA ASP A 52 -60.31 -23.65 -7.64
C ASP A 52 -60.06 -24.20 -6.21
N GLY A 53 -58.84 -24.10 -5.66
CA GLY A 53 -58.62 -24.11 -4.20
C GLY A 53 -58.96 -25.39 -3.40
N LYS A 54 -58.58 -26.59 -3.85
CA LYS A 54 -58.60 -27.83 -3.03
C LYS A 54 -57.34 -28.68 -3.13
N ILE A 55 -57.01 -29.40 -2.05
CA ILE A 55 -55.81 -30.24 -1.89
C ILE A 55 -56.22 -31.72 -1.73
N VAL A 56 -55.52 -32.65 -2.40
CA VAL A 56 -55.63 -34.12 -2.24
C VAL A 56 -54.23 -34.75 -2.34
N SER A 57 -53.97 -35.87 -1.65
CA SER A 57 -52.66 -36.53 -1.56
C SER A 57 -52.67 -38.03 -1.95
N THR A 58 -51.56 -38.50 -2.56
CA THR A 58 -51.13 -39.91 -2.71
C THR A 58 -49.60 -39.91 -2.93
N LYS A 59 -48.74 -40.59 -2.16
CA LYS A 59 -48.51 -42.04 -1.89
C LYS A 59 -47.67 -42.82 -2.94
N SER A 60 -46.35 -42.82 -2.72
CA SER A 60 -45.40 -43.97 -2.62
C SER A 60 -45.55 -45.28 -3.43
N SER A 61 -44.48 -45.66 -4.16
CA SER A 61 -43.78 -46.98 -4.18
C SER A 61 -42.48 -46.85 -5.02
N GLU A 62 -41.27 -47.19 -4.56
CA GLU A 62 -40.62 -48.50 -4.28
C GLU A 62 -40.20 -49.33 -5.52
N GLY A 63 -38.93 -49.78 -5.57
CA GLY A 63 -38.47 -50.81 -6.52
C GLY A 63 -36.95 -50.89 -6.85
N SER A 64 -36.21 -51.72 -6.10
CA SER A 64 -34.96 -52.48 -6.38
C SER A 64 -34.49 -52.75 -7.83
N ALA A 65 -33.25 -53.17 -8.16
CA ALA A 65 -31.94 -53.26 -7.46
C ALA A 65 -30.82 -53.77 -8.42
N MET A 66 -29.59 -53.95 -7.89
CA MET A 66 -28.47 -54.82 -8.35
C MET A 66 -27.55 -54.43 -9.55
N ALA A 67 -26.33 -54.00 -9.19
CA ALA A 67 -25.01 -54.66 -9.39
C ALA A 67 -24.51 -55.12 -10.79
N VAL A 68 -23.24 -54.78 -11.11
CA VAL A 68 -22.05 -55.69 -11.28
C VAL A 68 -20.88 -54.94 -11.97
N CYS A 69 -19.64 -55.40 -11.71
CA CYS A 69 -18.34 -54.82 -12.09
C CYS A 69 -17.94 -54.97 -13.58
N GLY A 70 -16.90 -54.23 -14.01
CA GLY A 70 -16.16 -54.48 -15.25
C GLY A 70 -14.79 -53.76 -15.29
N GLU A 71 -13.72 -54.45 -15.69
CA GLU A 71 -12.32 -53.99 -15.61
C GLU A 71 -11.66 -53.65 -16.97
N LYS A 72 -10.57 -52.85 -16.90
CA LYS A 72 -9.25 -53.03 -17.58
C LYS A 72 -8.99 -52.66 -19.06
N ASP A 73 -7.68 -52.55 -19.29
CA ASP A 73 -6.87 -52.54 -20.52
C ASP A 73 -6.90 -51.29 -21.42
N LYS A 74 -5.78 -50.82 -21.99
CA LYS A 74 -4.39 -51.34 -21.98
C LYS A 74 -3.35 -50.22 -22.19
N VAL A 75 -2.11 -50.48 -21.78
CA VAL A 75 -0.90 -49.68 -22.09
C VAL A 75 0.03 -50.54 -22.93
N GLU A 76 0.67 -49.96 -23.94
CA GLU A 76 1.87 -50.52 -24.57
C GLU A 76 3.05 -49.54 -24.46
N SER A 77 4.24 -50.12 -24.33
CA SER A 77 5.53 -49.47 -24.12
C SER A 77 6.44 -49.71 -25.33
N PHE A 78 7.53 -48.95 -25.50
CA PHE A 78 8.83 -49.53 -25.85
C PHE A 78 10.01 -48.55 -25.72
N GLY A 79 11.10 -49.04 -25.09
CA GLY A 79 12.49 -48.92 -25.57
C GLY A 79 13.13 -47.54 -25.79
N GLY A 80 13.91 -47.07 -24.80
CA GLY A 80 14.69 -45.83 -24.86
C GLY A 80 16.05 -45.88 -25.56
N ARG A 81 16.82 -44.80 -25.36
CA ARG A 81 18.30 -44.73 -25.43
C ARG A 81 18.79 -43.50 -24.64
N GLU A 82 19.98 -43.62 -24.06
CA GLU A 82 20.64 -42.55 -23.31
C GLU A 82 21.58 -41.75 -24.22
N GLU A 83 21.58 -40.42 -24.08
CA GLU A 83 22.72 -39.58 -24.47
C GLU A 83 23.03 -38.61 -23.32
N HIS A 84 24.29 -38.61 -22.86
CA HIS A 84 24.75 -37.72 -21.81
C HIS A 84 24.80 -36.27 -22.30
N SER A 85 24.05 -35.37 -21.66
CA SER A 85 24.28 -33.93 -21.76
C SER A 85 24.14 -33.24 -20.40
N ASP A 86 24.98 -32.22 -20.20
CA ASP A 86 25.22 -31.55 -18.92
C ASP A 86 24.01 -30.71 -18.45
N MET A 87 23.15 -31.32 -17.64
CA MET A 87 21.90 -30.74 -17.13
C MET A 87 22.13 -29.75 -15.98
N SER A 88 22.74 -28.61 -16.31
CA SER A 88 22.64 -27.39 -15.50
C SER A 88 21.17 -26.98 -15.33
N GLU A 89 20.67 -26.98 -14.08
CA GLU A 89 19.28 -26.62 -13.75
C GLU A 89 18.92 -25.26 -14.37
N LYS A 90 17.91 -25.23 -15.27
CA LYS A 90 17.40 -23.98 -15.84
C LYS A 90 16.26 -23.44 -14.99
N VAL A 91 16.48 -22.30 -14.35
CA VAL A 91 15.51 -21.61 -13.48
C VAL A 91 14.73 -20.59 -14.31
N THR A 92 13.41 -20.53 -14.11
CA THR A 92 12.54 -19.55 -14.78
C THR A 92 12.66 -18.18 -14.12
N CYS A 93 12.99 -17.15 -14.91
CA CYS A 93 13.05 -15.76 -14.48
C CYS A 93 11.66 -15.26 -14.02
N PRO A 94 11.49 -14.82 -12.76
CA PRO A 94 10.20 -14.34 -12.23
C PRO A 94 9.75 -12.96 -12.74
N VAL A 95 10.59 -12.28 -13.53
CA VAL A 95 10.31 -10.94 -14.11
C VAL A 95 9.86 -11.03 -15.57
N CYS A 96 10.51 -11.85 -16.41
CA CYS A 96 10.18 -11.98 -17.84
C CYS A 96 9.77 -13.39 -18.32
N GLY A 97 9.83 -14.41 -17.45
CA GLY A 97 9.41 -15.79 -17.77
C GLY A 97 10.45 -16.64 -18.53
N ASN A 98 11.60 -16.10 -18.90
CA ASN A 98 12.64 -16.84 -19.64
C ASN A 98 13.37 -17.87 -18.76
N LYS A 99 13.78 -19.01 -19.34
CA LYS A 99 14.58 -20.03 -18.65
C LYS A 99 16.09 -19.71 -18.70
N VAL A 100 16.69 -19.43 -17.55
CA VAL A 100 18.10 -19.01 -17.37
C VAL A 100 18.89 -20.14 -16.69
N ARG A 101 20.20 -20.29 -16.97
CA ARG A 101 21.03 -21.29 -16.27
C ARG A 101 21.20 -20.96 -14.78
N GLY A 102 21.13 -21.99 -13.94
CA GLY A 102 21.06 -21.98 -12.47
C GLY A 102 22.22 -21.39 -11.68
N ASN A 103 23.19 -20.77 -12.34
CA ASN A 103 24.31 -20.09 -11.71
C ASN A 103 23.86 -18.71 -11.17
N ASN A 104 24.18 -18.38 -9.92
CA ASN A 104 23.78 -17.11 -9.28
C ASN A 104 24.12 -15.87 -10.11
N PHE A 105 25.30 -15.84 -10.74
CA PHE A 105 25.73 -14.70 -11.57
C PHE A 105 24.84 -14.48 -12.79
N THR A 106 24.52 -15.53 -13.54
CA THR A 106 23.67 -15.45 -14.75
C THR A 106 22.21 -15.17 -14.41
N ILE A 107 21.69 -15.70 -13.29
CA ILE A 107 20.35 -15.37 -12.82
C ILE A 107 20.25 -13.91 -12.38
N ASN A 108 21.19 -13.42 -11.58
CA ASN A 108 21.19 -12.04 -11.10
C ASN A 108 21.36 -11.05 -12.26
N SER A 109 22.36 -11.24 -13.12
CA SER A 109 22.56 -10.39 -14.31
C SER A 109 21.33 -10.34 -15.22
N HIS A 110 20.64 -11.48 -15.40
CA HIS A 110 19.40 -11.51 -16.17
C HIS A 110 18.23 -10.82 -15.47
N LEU A 111 18.08 -10.99 -14.14
CA LEU A 111 17.11 -10.28 -13.32
C LEU A 111 17.33 -8.76 -13.38
N ASP A 112 18.57 -8.31 -13.24
CA ASP A 112 18.95 -6.90 -13.27
C ASP A 112 18.67 -6.28 -14.65
N MET A 113 18.94 -7.00 -15.74
CA MET A 113 18.56 -6.59 -17.10
C MET A 113 17.03 -6.55 -17.32
N CYS A 114 16.24 -7.36 -16.62
CA CYS A 114 14.78 -7.30 -16.69
C CYS A 114 14.21 -6.15 -15.83
N LEU A 115 14.78 -5.92 -14.64
CA LEU A 115 14.36 -4.86 -13.71
C LEU A 115 14.72 -3.46 -14.24
N SER A 116 15.85 -3.30 -14.91
CA SER A 116 16.24 -2.05 -15.58
C SER A 116 15.32 -1.67 -16.76
N ARG A 117 14.68 -2.66 -17.42
CA ARG A 117 13.69 -2.44 -18.48
C ARG A 117 12.28 -2.13 -17.96
N GLY A 118 12.12 -1.73 -16.69
CA GLY A 118 10.89 -1.15 -16.16
C GLY A 118 9.73 -2.11 -15.87
N THR A 119 9.90 -3.42 -16.09
CA THR A 119 8.86 -4.43 -15.78
C THR A 119 8.73 -4.69 -14.27
N LYS A 120 8.03 -3.78 -13.58
CA LYS A 120 7.86 -3.79 -12.12
C LYS A 120 7.00 -4.99 -11.65
N ARG A 121 7.61 -5.87 -10.85
CA ARG A 121 6.93 -6.48 -9.69
C ARG A 121 7.39 -5.75 -8.43
N LYS A 122 6.50 -5.60 -7.44
CA LYS A 122 6.74 -4.81 -6.20
C LYS A 122 8.06 -5.22 -5.54
N LEU A 123 8.92 -4.24 -5.24
CA LEU A 123 10.04 -4.42 -4.31
C LEU A 123 9.48 -4.85 -2.95
N THR A 124 10.02 -5.91 -2.38
CA THR A 124 9.54 -6.42 -1.09
C THR A 124 10.10 -5.60 0.08
N GLN A 125 9.33 -5.50 1.16
CA GLN A 125 9.71 -4.84 2.43
C GLN A 125 11.12 -5.23 2.93
N ARG A 126 11.55 -6.47 2.64
CA ARG A 126 12.89 -7.00 2.94
C ARG A 126 14.03 -6.16 2.32
N THR A 127 13.85 -5.66 1.11
CA THR A 127 14.84 -4.89 0.35
C THR A 127 15.04 -3.47 0.88
N LEU A 128 14.01 -2.89 1.50
CA LEU A 128 14.09 -1.56 2.12
C LEU A 128 14.71 -1.58 3.52
N LEU A 129 14.68 -2.74 4.19
CA LEU A 129 15.07 -2.88 5.59
C LEU A 129 16.42 -3.59 5.80
N GLN A 130 16.79 -4.56 4.95
CA GLN A 130 18.04 -5.31 5.11
C GLN A 130 19.14 -4.78 4.20
N MET A 131 19.78 -3.68 4.60
CA MET A 131 21.08 -3.25 4.07
C MET A 131 22.18 -4.20 4.60
N ASN A 132 22.24 -5.42 4.07
CA ASN A 132 23.35 -6.36 4.27
C ASN A 132 23.29 -7.50 3.24
N PHE A 133 24.27 -7.55 2.33
CA PHE A 133 24.45 -8.61 1.32
C PHE A 133 25.77 -9.37 1.54
N CYS A 134 25.81 -10.28 2.53
CA CYS A 134 26.94 -11.21 2.70
C CYS A 134 26.46 -12.66 2.84
N LEU A 135 27.30 -13.60 2.38
CA LEU A 135 27.13 -15.05 2.52
C LEU A 135 27.77 -15.54 3.83
N PRO A 136 27.23 -16.60 4.47
CA PRO A 136 27.98 -17.41 5.41
C PRO A 136 29.07 -18.18 4.66
N GLU A 137 30.31 -18.12 5.12
CA GLU A 137 31.42 -18.88 4.54
C GLU A 137 31.23 -20.40 4.72
N LYS A 138 31.40 -21.16 3.65
CA LYS A 138 31.51 -22.63 3.73
C LYS A 138 32.95 -23.00 4.03
N VAL A 139 33.25 -23.33 5.28
CA VAL A 139 34.50 -24.00 5.66
C VAL A 139 34.52 -25.39 5.02
N GLN A 140 35.35 -25.59 4.00
CA GLN A 140 35.67 -26.91 3.47
C GLN A 140 36.69 -27.60 4.37
N ILE A 141 36.27 -28.64 5.10
CA ILE A 141 37.20 -29.59 5.71
C ILE A 141 37.22 -30.86 4.86
N HIS A 142 38.21 -30.96 3.99
CA HIS A 142 38.56 -32.25 3.37
C HIS A 142 39.20 -33.16 4.41
N SER A 143 38.73 -34.40 4.50
CA SER A 143 39.30 -35.40 5.40
C SER A 143 40.38 -36.23 4.71
N SER A 144 41.55 -36.34 5.36
CA SER A 144 42.60 -37.31 5.02
C SER A 144 43.17 -37.94 6.30
N LYS A 145 43.57 -39.20 6.23
CA LYS A 145 43.75 -40.11 7.38
C LYS A 145 45.22 -40.28 7.83
N ARG A 146 45.41 -40.57 9.14
CA ARG A 146 46.60 -41.20 9.79
C ARG A 146 47.90 -40.35 9.75
N ALA A 147 48.80 -40.30 10.75
CA ALA A 147 49.19 -41.29 11.77
C ALA A 147 49.98 -40.64 12.95
N GLN A 148 50.03 -41.36 14.08
CA GLN A 148 51.14 -41.50 15.07
C GLN A 148 52.13 -40.37 15.42
N SER A 149 52.30 -40.17 16.74
CA SER A 149 53.58 -40.17 17.51
C SER A 149 54.06 -38.88 18.20
N ARG A 150 54.15 -38.98 19.54
CA ARG A 150 55.23 -38.51 20.45
C ARG A 150 55.68 -37.03 20.53
N SER A 151 55.37 -36.46 21.71
CA SER A 151 56.30 -35.92 22.73
C SER A 151 57.02 -34.56 22.58
N ASN A 152 57.15 -33.88 23.73
CA ASN A 152 58.22 -32.93 24.14
C ASN A 152 58.19 -31.52 23.50
N LEU A 153 58.59 -30.41 24.16
CA LEU A 153 58.78 -30.06 25.59
C LEU A 153 58.90 -28.50 25.69
N LEU A 154 59.07 -27.98 26.92
CA LEU A 154 59.48 -26.60 27.33
C LEU A 154 58.40 -25.51 27.25
N LEU A 155 57.97 -24.81 28.33
CA LEU A 155 58.63 -24.17 29.50
C LEU A 155 59.51 -22.95 29.20
N ILE A 156 58.97 -21.74 29.47
CA ILE A 156 59.54 -20.60 30.25
C ILE A 156 58.28 -19.80 30.74
N THR A 157 57.77 -19.85 31.98
CA THR A 157 58.22 -19.39 33.33
C THR A 157 58.24 -17.87 33.57
N GLY A 158 57.67 -17.42 34.70
CA GLY A 158 57.71 -16.02 35.21
C GLY A 158 56.33 -15.33 35.19
N ASP A 159 55.39 -15.47 36.14
CA ASP A 159 55.39 -15.62 37.62
C ASP A 159 55.41 -14.28 38.41
N GLY A 160 54.56 -14.18 39.45
CA GLY A 160 54.77 -13.23 40.57
C GLY A 160 53.68 -12.20 40.96
N ARG A 161 52.64 -12.63 41.71
CA ARG A 161 52.26 -12.16 43.10
C ARG A 161 52.02 -10.65 43.40
N THR A 162 51.27 -10.15 44.41
CA THR A 162 50.51 -10.71 45.57
C THR A 162 49.54 -9.66 46.17
N VAL A 163 48.32 -10.09 46.57
CA VAL A 163 47.66 -9.97 47.91
C VAL A 163 47.74 -8.69 48.77
N GLY A 164 46.58 -8.24 49.30
CA GLY A 164 46.50 -7.42 50.54
C GLY A 164 45.09 -6.89 50.91
N ASN A 165 44.50 -7.36 52.02
CA ASN A 165 43.29 -6.79 52.68
C ASN A 165 43.69 -5.75 53.76
N VAL A 166 42.76 -4.90 54.23
CA VAL A 166 42.41 -4.60 55.67
C VAL A 166 41.42 -3.40 55.78
N VAL A 167 40.84 -3.21 56.98
CA VAL A 167 39.58 -2.50 57.32
C VAL A 167 39.81 -1.20 58.15
N HIS A 168 38.76 -0.37 58.27
CA HIS A 168 38.47 0.70 59.27
C HIS A 168 38.82 2.18 58.95
N GLY A 169 37.87 3.08 59.27
CA GLY A 169 38.14 4.52 59.48
C GLY A 169 37.03 5.51 59.10
N LEU A 170 36.01 5.68 59.96
CA LEU A 170 35.20 6.93 60.08
C LEU A 170 35.87 7.79 61.20
N PRO A 171 35.73 9.15 61.24
CA PRO A 171 34.46 9.77 61.67
C PRO A 171 34.08 11.16 61.08
N ASP A 172 32.78 11.44 61.18
CA ASP A 172 32.05 12.67 61.58
C ASP A 172 32.33 14.06 60.96
N PHE A 173 31.25 14.69 60.46
CA PHE A 173 30.72 15.95 61.01
C PHE A 173 29.24 16.19 60.59
N ASP A 174 28.33 15.98 61.55
CA ASP A 174 27.11 16.74 61.93
C ASP A 174 26.73 18.04 61.13
N CYS A 175 25.45 18.46 60.97
CA CYS A 175 24.15 17.97 61.50
C CYS A 175 22.91 18.68 60.88
N PHE A 176 21.71 18.20 61.23
CA PHE A 176 20.33 18.77 61.12
C PHE A 176 19.76 18.99 59.69
N GLU A 177 18.63 18.41 59.24
CA GLU A 177 17.25 18.26 59.81
C GLU A 177 16.54 19.64 59.98
N GLU A 178 15.28 19.88 59.59
CA GLU A 178 14.07 19.05 59.72
C GLU A 178 13.05 19.19 58.55
N SER A 179 12.05 18.32 58.56
CA SER A 179 10.80 18.36 57.80
C SER A 179 9.79 19.39 58.33
N ASP A 180 8.79 19.82 57.52
CA ASP A 180 7.41 19.35 57.72
C ASP A 180 6.43 19.74 56.59
N SER A 181 5.16 19.39 56.78
CA SER A 181 4.11 19.25 55.77
C SER A 181 2.81 20.02 56.11
N THR A 182 1.83 19.97 55.20
CA THR A 182 0.38 20.30 55.35
C THR A 182 -0.17 21.73 55.08
N SER A 183 -0.85 21.83 53.92
CA SER A 183 -2.27 22.22 53.77
C SER A 183 -2.77 23.70 53.77
N ASN A 184 -3.86 23.87 53.02
CA ASN A 184 -5.01 24.78 53.20
C ASN A 184 -5.10 26.20 52.55
N MET A 185 -5.95 26.23 51.50
CA MET A 185 -7.19 27.04 51.40
C MET A 185 -7.16 28.59 51.23
N SER A 186 -7.36 29.01 49.97
CA SER A 186 -8.64 29.60 49.48
C SER A 186 -8.85 31.13 49.33
N LYS A 187 -9.60 31.45 48.24
CA LYS A 187 -10.55 32.57 48.01
C LYS A 187 -10.04 34.01 47.80
N SER A 188 -10.32 34.54 46.59
CA SER A 188 -10.76 35.93 46.32
C SER A 188 -11.59 35.97 45.00
N VAL A 189 -12.04 37.15 44.55
CA VAL A 189 -13.50 37.35 44.38
C VAL A 189 -13.96 38.40 43.33
N LEU A 190 -15.06 38.10 42.61
CA LEU A 190 -15.92 38.97 41.74
C LEU A 190 -15.27 39.60 40.47
N ASN A 191 -15.82 39.45 39.25
CA ASN A 191 -17.05 40.03 38.62
C ASN A 191 -17.00 41.54 38.31
N LEU A 192 -17.11 41.97 37.02
CA LEU A 192 -18.40 42.35 36.36
C LEU A 192 -18.24 43.24 35.08
N LYS A 193 -18.74 42.74 33.92
CA LYS A 193 -19.42 43.37 32.74
C LYS A 193 -18.98 44.71 32.05
N SER A 194 -19.16 44.68 30.70
CA SER A 194 -19.88 45.63 29.78
C SER A 194 -19.24 46.97 29.36
N ALA A 195 -19.51 47.56 28.17
CA ALA A 195 -20.12 47.07 26.90
C ALA A 195 -19.88 48.05 25.70
N LEU A 196 -20.05 47.50 24.48
CA LEU A 196 -20.35 48.06 23.13
C LEU A 196 -20.68 49.57 22.94
N HIS A 197 -20.19 50.22 21.86
CA HIS A 197 -20.87 50.51 20.57
C HIS A 197 -20.16 51.60 19.71
N GLU A 198 -20.47 51.56 18.41
CA GLU A 198 -20.05 52.30 17.20
C GLU A 198 -19.79 53.82 17.24
N ASP A 199 -18.93 54.30 16.32
CA ASP A 199 -19.31 55.23 15.23
C ASP A 199 -18.25 55.24 14.09
N GLY A 200 -18.51 55.84 12.90
CA GLY A 200 -17.66 55.62 11.69
C GLY A 200 -17.39 56.78 10.70
N LEU A 201 -16.80 56.43 9.54
CA LEU A 201 -16.62 57.18 8.28
C LEU A 201 -15.70 58.45 8.25
N SER A 202 -14.56 58.41 7.51
CA SER A 202 -14.51 58.89 6.10
C SER A 202 -13.10 59.07 5.44
N LYS A 203 -13.00 58.61 4.18
CA LYS A 203 -12.23 59.12 2.99
C LYS A 203 -10.68 59.05 2.85
N SER A 204 -10.30 58.59 1.64
CA SER A 204 -9.07 58.84 0.82
C SER A 204 -7.68 58.35 1.33
N SER A 205 -6.72 57.92 0.50
CA SER A 205 -6.69 57.46 -0.91
C SER A 205 -5.27 57.00 -1.33
N ILE A 206 -5.16 55.98 -2.22
CA ILE A 206 -4.03 55.67 -3.13
C ILE A 206 -2.77 54.97 -2.53
N CYS A 207 -2.28 53.94 -3.25
CA CYS A 207 -0.98 53.20 -3.15
C CYS A 207 -0.71 52.37 -1.87
N ASP A 208 -0.02 51.22 -1.88
CA ASP A 208 0.47 50.34 -2.97
C ASP A 208 0.58 48.88 -2.43
N ASP A 209 0.85 47.91 -3.31
CA ASP A 209 1.04 46.49 -2.97
C ASP A 209 2.15 46.22 -1.93
N ASN A 210 1.88 45.27 -1.02
CA ASN A 210 2.85 44.26 -0.55
C ASN A 210 2.13 43.19 0.28
N THR A 211 2.06 41.96 -0.23
CA THR A 211 1.58 40.79 0.50
C THR A 211 2.71 40.15 1.30
N ASP A 212 2.57 40.13 2.63
CA ASP A 212 3.45 39.37 3.53
C ASP A 212 3.30 37.86 3.31
N GLU A 213 4.30 37.24 2.68
CA GLU A 213 4.55 35.80 2.83
C GLU A 213 5.32 35.54 4.13
N ASN A 214 4.60 35.17 5.20
CA ASN A 214 5.19 34.57 6.38
C ASN A 214 4.21 33.57 7.01
N ILE A 215 4.61 32.28 7.04
CA ILE A 215 4.30 31.19 8.00
C ILE A 215 4.59 29.83 7.31
N VAL A 216 5.88 29.43 7.22
CA VAL A 216 6.31 28.02 7.15
C VAL A 216 7.72 27.85 7.79
N THR A 217 7.86 28.13 9.08
CA THR A 217 9.15 27.96 9.80
C THR A 217 8.97 27.44 11.24
N HIS A 218 8.37 26.26 11.40
CA HIS A 218 8.41 25.50 12.67
C HIS A 218 8.70 24.01 12.46
N PHE A 219 9.91 23.69 12.00
CA PHE A 219 10.56 22.39 12.21
C PHE A 219 12.09 22.54 12.39
N LEU A 220 12.48 23.51 13.22
CA LEU A 220 13.78 23.52 13.90
C LEU A 220 13.52 23.67 15.39
N SER A 221 14.26 22.90 16.20
CA SER A 221 14.25 23.11 17.65
C SER A 221 14.83 24.49 17.94
N GLU A 222 14.16 25.25 18.79
CA GLU A 222 14.78 26.38 19.47
C GLU A 222 15.98 25.91 20.30
N ASN A 223 16.86 26.86 20.64
CA ASN A 223 18.18 26.67 21.26
C ASN A 223 19.29 26.21 20.31
N ASN A 224 19.71 27.14 19.44
CA ASN A 224 21.13 27.42 19.16
C ASN A 224 21.25 28.85 18.63
N GLU A 225 21.37 29.83 19.54
CA GLU A 225 21.88 31.15 19.16
C GLU A 225 23.37 31.01 18.80
N VAL A 226 23.71 31.35 17.56
CA VAL A 226 25.09 31.47 17.07
C VAL A 226 25.13 32.79 16.27
N PRO A 227 26.12 33.68 16.50
CA PRO A 227 25.97 35.09 16.17
C PRO A 227 25.96 35.41 14.68
N ASP A 228 25.27 36.50 14.35
CA ASP A 228 25.39 37.22 13.09
C ASP A 228 26.78 37.87 13.00
N ASP A 229 27.74 37.16 12.39
CA ASP A 229 29.05 37.73 12.04
C ASP A 229 29.04 38.16 10.57
N GLY A 230 28.94 39.48 10.36
CA GLY A 230 28.69 40.12 9.08
C GLY A 230 29.90 40.15 8.14
N MET A 231 30.38 38.99 7.69
CA MET A 231 31.33 38.90 6.57
C MET A 231 30.65 38.48 5.25
N ALA A 232 30.87 39.28 4.21
CA ALA A 232 30.32 39.05 2.88
C ALA A 232 31.11 37.96 2.13
N ILE A 233 30.56 36.73 2.10
CA ILE A 233 31.13 35.60 1.35
C ILE A 233 31.30 35.98 -0.13
N THR A 234 32.54 36.03 -0.59
CA THR A 234 32.95 36.25 -1.98
C THR A 234 33.18 34.93 -2.73
N LEU A 235 33.42 35.00 -4.04
CA LEU A 235 33.77 33.83 -4.86
C LEU A 235 35.11 33.20 -4.43
N ASP A 236 36.05 34.01 -3.91
CA ASP A 236 37.35 33.53 -3.43
C ASP A 236 37.24 32.77 -2.09
N ASP A 237 36.29 33.13 -1.21
CA ASP A 237 36.08 32.47 0.10
C ASP A 237 35.56 31.03 -0.02
N VAL A 238 35.09 30.63 -1.21
CA VAL A 238 34.64 29.26 -1.51
C VAL A 238 35.81 28.34 -1.85
N SER A 239 36.95 28.89 -2.28
CA SER A 239 38.14 28.12 -2.67
C SER A 239 38.82 27.51 -1.44
N GLY A 240 38.81 26.18 -1.33
CA GLY A 240 39.44 25.44 -0.24
C GLY A 240 38.51 25.03 0.92
N VAL A 241 37.23 25.42 0.89
CA VAL A 241 36.24 24.88 1.84
C VAL A 241 35.97 23.41 1.52
N ILE A 242 36.10 22.54 2.54
CA ILE A 242 35.89 21.10 2.41
C ILE A 242 34.45 20.74 2.80
N LEU A 243 33.70 20.19 1.86
CA LEU A 243 32.39 19.57 2.08
C LEU A 243 32.56 18.05 2.23
N GLU A 244 32.12 17.49 3.36
CA GLU A 244 32.16 16.04 3.60
C GLU A 244 30.84 15.39 3.18
N THR A 245 30.91 14.48 2.22
CA THR A 245 29.73 13.85 1.62
C THR A 245 30.03 12.40 1.26
N PHE A 246 29.26 11.79 0.38
CA PHE A 246 29.44 10.39 0.00
C PHE A 246 28.93 10.06 -1.40
N ILE A 247 29.50 9.01 -2.00
CA ILE A 247 29.09 8.48 -3.29
C ILE A 247 27.82 7.63 -3.11
N VAL A 248 26.75 8.01 -3.82
CA VAL A 248 25.53 7.19 -4.00
C VAL A 248 25.52 6.52 -5.37
N GLY A 249 24.60 5.58 -5.56
CA GLY A 249 24.39 4.97 -6.87
C GLY A 249 25.49 4.01 -7.34
N ARG A 250 26.38 3.55 -6.45
CA ARG A 250 27.49 2.59 -6.68
C ARG A 250 27.13 1.39 -7.58
N LYS A 251 25.87 0.93 -7.59
CA LYS A 251 25.40 -0.12 -8.53
C LYS A 251 25.42 0.26 -10.02
N PHE A 252 25.66 1.53 -10.33
CA PHE A 252 25.80 2.08 -11.69
C PHE A 252 27.22 2.59 -11.96
N SER A 253 28.21 2.21 -11.14
CA SER A 253 29.61 2.59 -11.32
C SER A 253 30.34 1.64 -12.27
N ASP A 254 31.25 2.17 -13.09
CA ASP A 254 32.17 1.37 -13.91
C ASP A 254 33.28 0.73 -13.05
N ALA A 255 33.60 1.33 -11.89
CA ALA A 255 34.62 0.86 -10.96
C ALA A 255 34.06 0.02 -9.81
N LYS A 256 34.34 -1.29 -9.84
CA LYS A 256 33.96 -2.25 -8.78
C LYS A 256 34.77 -2.10 -7.49
N GLU A 257 35.99 -1.62 -7.61
CA GLU A 257 36.93 -1.39 -6.52
C GLU A 257 37.25 0.12 -6.46
N ILE A 258 37.43 0.66 -5.26
CA ILE A 258 37.80 2.04 -4.97
C ILE A 258 38.90 2.00 -3.93
N ASN A 259 39.91 2.86 -4.07
CA ASN A 259 41.03 2.96 -3.14
C ASN A 259 40.85 4.12 -2.13
N PHE A 260 41.45 3.97 -0.95
CA PHE A 260 41.54 5.07 0.02
C PHE A 260 42.45 6.16 -0.55
N GLY A 261 42.04 7.42 -0.48
CA GLY A 261 42.77 8.55 -1.05
C GLY A 261 42.68 8.69 -2.57
N GLU A 262 41.87 7.86 -3.25
CA GLU A 262 41.64 7.99 -4.69
C GLU A 262 41.02 9.36 -5.02
N ARG A 263 41.63 10.09 -5.95
CA ARG A 263 41.21 11.43 -6.34
C ARG A 263 40.00 11.38 -7.25
N ILE A 264 39.07 12.28 -7.00
CA ILE A 264 37.79 12.35 -7.69
C ILE A 264 37.53 13.75 -8.25
N SER A 265 36.77 13.83 -9.33
CA SER A 265 36.21 15.08 -9.84
C SER A 265 34.71 14.95 -10.11
N LEU A 266 34.01 16.08 -9.99
CA LEU A 266 32.55 16.15 -10.12
C LEU A 266 32.17 16.69 -11.49
N VAL A 267 31.30 15.97 -12.20
CA VAL A 267 30.88 16.28 -13.57
C VAL A 267 29.36 16.23 -13.68
N ARG A 268 28.74 17.21 -14.32
CA ARG A 268 27.28 17.29 -14.51
C ARG A 268 26.75 16.18 -15.42
N ASP A 269 25.57 15.66 -15.10
CA ASP A 269 24.85 14.64 -15.86
C ASP A 269 23.38 15.05 -16.12
N PRO A 270 23.12 16.09 -16.93
CA PRO A 270 21.77 16.64 -17.13
C PRO A 270 20.80 15.66 -17.80
N HIS A 271 21.32 14.62 -18.48
CA HIS A 271 20.54 13.57 -19.15
C HIS A 271 20.11 12.42 -18.22
N ASN A 272 20.35 12.53 -16.91
CA ASN A 272 19.95 11.50 -15.96
C ASN A 272 18.42 11.49 -15.77
N ILE A 273 17.78 10.43 -16.24
CA ILE A 273 16.30 10.25 -16.23
C ILE A 273 15.67 10.37 -14.82
N LYS A 274 16.46 10.24 -13.74
CA LYS A 274 15.96 10.30 -12.36
C LYS A 274 16.17 11.64 -11.66
N ASP A 275 17.15 12.42 -12.10
CA ASP A 275 17.57 13.65 -11.45
C ASP A 275 18.29 14.58 -12.44
N HIS A 276 17.61 15.63 -12.90
CA HIS A 276 18.20 16.62 -13.80
C HIS A 276 19.37 17.38 -13.18
N ASN A 277 19.48 17.41 -11.84
CA ASN A 277 20.60 18.00 -11.10
C ASN A 277 21.73 16.99 -10.82
N ALA A 278 21.67 15.77 -11.35
CA ALA A 278 22.67 14.74 -11.10
C ALA A 278 24.11 15.22 -11.39
N ILE A 279 25.02 14.89 -10.46
CA ILE A 279 26.46 15.10 -10.59
C ILE A 279 27.11 13.72 -10.48
N LYS A 280 27.80 13.30 -11.54
CA LYS A 280 28.68 12.12 -11.57
C LYS A 280 29.96 12.41 -10.80
N ILE A 281 30.45 11.39 -10.11
CA ILE A 281 31.76 11.38 -9.47
C ILE A 281 32.64 10.44 -10.29
N ILE A 282 33.72 10.95 -10.88
CA ILE A 282 34.66 10.19 -11.71
C ILE A 282 36.03 10.09 -11.03
N SER A 283 36.74 8.99 -11.26
CA SER A 283 38.14 8.82 -10.81
C SER A 283 39.09 9.61 -11.71
N VAL A 284 40.06 10.29 -11.08
CA VAL A 284 41.09 11.11 -11.75
C VAL A 284 42.40 10.33 -11.92
N ASP A 285 42.60 9.25 -11.14
CA ASP A 285 43.87 8.51 -11.08
C ASP A 285 43.97 7.35 -12.10
N SER A 286 42.90 7.05 -12.85
CA SER A 286 42.90 6.04 -13.92
C SER A 286 43.06 6.66 -15.32
N SER A 287 43.79 5.96 -16.20
CA SER A 287 44.05 6.39 -17.59
C SER A 287 42.80 6.53 -18.48
N GLU A 288 41.67 5.99 -18.03
CA GLU A 288 40.34 6.25 -18.56
C GLU A 288 39.45 6.72 -17.39
N PRO A 289 38.64 7.79 -17.53
CA PRO A 289 37.79 8.29 -16.44
C PRO A 289 36.63 7.33 -16.16
N LYS A 290 36.69 6.63 -15.03
CA LYS A 290 35.65 5.68 -14.60
C LYS A 290 34.63 6.37 -13.70
N VAL A 291 33.34 6.15 -13.94
CA VAL A 291 32.28 6.64 -13.03
C VAL A 291 32.31 5.81 -11.75
N LEU A 292 32.59 6.46 -10.62
CA LEU A 292 32.53 5.85 -9.29
C LEU A 292 31.10 5.84 -8.73
N GLY A 293 30.27 6.80 -9.15
CA GLY A 293 28.86 6.91 -8.79
C GLY A 293 28.36 8.33 -8.96
N PHE A 294 27.44 8.76 -8.09
CA PHE A 294 26.81 10.07 -8.12
C PHE A 294 26.86 10.76 -6.75
N LEU A 295 26.70 12.08 -6.74
CA LEU A 295 26.46 12.87 -5.54
C LEU A 295 25.00 12.72 -5.03
N PRO A 296 24.70 12.83 -3.72
CA PRO A 296 23.32 12.81 -3.23
C PRO A 296 22.49 13.94 -3.84
N CYS A 297 21.28 13.64 -4.31
CA CYS A 297 20.42 14.59 -5.05
C CYS A 297 20.16 15.90 -4.29
N VAL A 298 20.02 15.85 -2.96
CA VAL A 298 19.80 17.02 -2.10
C VAL A 298 21.00 17.98 -2.11
N LEU A 299 22.23 17.46 -2.16
CA LEU A 299 23.43 18.29 -2.30
C LEU A 299 23.64 18.72 -3.76
N ALA A 300 23.33 17.81 -4.69
CA ALA A 300 23.44 18.05 -6.12
C ALA A 300 22.51 19.18 -6.60
N GLN A 301 21.32 19.37 -6.01
CA GLN A 301 20.43 20.49 -6.36
C GLN A 301 21.05 21.88 -6.13
N TYR A 302 21.97 22.00 -5.16
CA TYR A 302 22.67 23.25 -4.84
C TYR A 302 24.00 23.37 -5.60
N LEU A 303 24.77 22.28 -5.72
CA LEU A 303 26.03 22.31 -6.46
C LEU A 303 25.85 22.32 -7.99
N SER A 304 24.73 21.82 -8.52
CA SER A 304 24.48 21.77 -9.97
C SER A 304 24.44 23.17 -10.60
N PRO A 305 23.62 24.13 -10.10
CA PRO A 305 23.66 25.51 -10.57
C PRO A 305 25.01 26.22 -10.32
N LEU A 306 25.75 25.84 -9.28
CA LEU A 306 27.08 26.40 -9.00
C LEU A 306 28.12 25.98 -10.05
N ILE A 307 28.06 24.73 -10.52
CA ILE A 307 28.91 24.24 -11.61
C ILE A 307 28.51 24.87 -12.96
N GLU A 308 27.20 24.98 -13.24
CA GLU A 308 26.72 25.43 -14.55
C GLU A 308 26.72 26.96 -14.75
N LYS A 309 26.27 27.73 -13.75
CA LYS A 309 26.10 29.19 -13.86
C LYS A 309 27.34 29.98 -13.43
N TYR A 310 28.11 29.44 -12.48
CA TYR A 310 29.28 30.11 -11.90
C TYR A 310 30.60 29.39 -12.22
N PHE A 311 30.55 28.37 -13.10
CA PHE A 311 31.72 27.63 -13.60
C PHE A 311 32.63 27.02 -12.51
N LEU A 312 32.09 26.80 -11.31
CA LEU A 312 32.85 26.21 -10.20
C LEU A 312 33.25 24.76 -10.53
N ARG A 313 34.50 24.42 -10.26
CA ARG A 313 35.02 23.06 -10.40
C ARG A 313 35.19 22.45 -9.01
N PHE A 314 34.67 21.24 -8.84
CA PHE A 314 34.81 20.49 -7.59
C PHE A 314 35.65 19.25 -7.80
N GLU A 315 36.71 19.13 -7.01
CA GLU A 315 37.53 17.93 -6.87
C GLU A 315 37.43 17.39 -5.46
N GLY A 316 38.03 16.24 -5.21
CA GLY A 316 37.98 15.60 -3.90
C GLY A 316 38.84 14.36 -3.79
N GLN A 317 38.68 13.66 -2.66
CA GLN A 317 39.31 12.39 -2.36
C GLN A 317 38.37 11.45 -1.62
N VAL A 318 38.56 10.14 -1.83
CA VAL A 318 37.88 9.09 -1.06
C VAL A 318 38.49 9.00 0.35
N THR A 319 37.68 9.22 1.39
CA THR A 319 38.16 9.24 2.78
C THR A 319 38.03 7.91 3.50
N LEU A 320 37.15 7.01 3.05
CA LEU A 320 37.01 5.66 3.59
C LEU A 320 36.55 4.68 2.51
N VAL A 321 37.15 3.48 2.47
CA VAL A 321 36.69 2.37 1.63
C VAL A 321 35.78 1.45 2.45
N PRO A 322 34.51 1.25 2.07
CA PRO A 322 33.59 0.38 2.81
C PRO A 322 33.87 -1.11 2.56
N LYS A 323 33.40 -1.96 3.47
CA LYS A 323 33.61 -3.42 3.40
C LYS A 323 32.85 -4.10 2.23
N ASN A 324 31.69 -3.56 1.83
CA ASN A 324 30.97 -4.04 0.65
C ASN A 324 31.08 -3.03 -0.50
N SER A 325 31.27 -3.51 -1.73
CA SER A 325 31.50 -2.66 -2.91
C SER A 325 30.31 -1.77 -3.31
N LEU A 326 29.11 -2.07 -2.80
CA LEU A 326 27.86 -1.33 -3.04
C LEU A 326 27.47 -0.37 -1.91
N ASP A 327 28.20 -0.39 -0.79
CA ASP A 327 27.92 0.51 0.33
C ASP A 327 28.29 1.96 -0.03
N VAL A 328 27.76 2.88 0.77
CA VAL A 328 28.03 4.31 0.67
C VAL A 328 29.52 4.58 0.92
N VAL A 329 30.18 5.31 0.01
CA VAL A 329 31.62 5.61 0.07
C VAL A 329 31.82 7.07 0.51
N PRO A 330 32.36 7.34 1.72
CA PRO A 330 32.64 8.69 2.18
C PRO A 330 33.72 9.39 1.33
N VAL A 331 33.47 10.66 1.00
CA VAL A 331 34.37 11.51 0.23
C VAL A 331 34.44 12.92 0.81
N GLN A 332 35.57 13.57 0.64
CA GLN A 332 35.73 15.01 0.85
C GLN A 332 35.80 15.67 -0.52
N ILE A 333 34.97 16.69 -0.76
CA ILE A 333 35.00 17.51 -1.97
C ILE A 333 35.29 18.96 -1.62
N PHE A 334 35.99 19.68 -2.49
CA PHE A 334 36.35 21.08 -2.32
C PHE A 334 36.31 21.79 -3.68
N CYS A 335 36.05 23.08 -3.66
CA CYS A 335 36.09 23.88 -4.89
C CYS A 335 37.56 24.17 -5.25
N GLN A 336 37.95 23.88 -6.50
CA GLN A 336 39.14 24.46 -7.10
C GLN A 336 38.86 25.91 -7.52
N LYS A 337 39.87 26.78 -7.37
CA LYS A 337 39.79 28.18 -7.79
C LYS A 337 39.37 28.30 -9.26
N ALA A 338 38.27 29.00 -9.50
CA ALA A 338 37.82 29.30 -10.86
C ALA A 338 38.84 30.21 -11.55
N VAL A 339 39.10 29.95 -12.84
CA VAL A 339 39.81 30.92 -13.69
C VAL A 339 38.81 32.03 -13.99
N SER A 340 39.05 33.22 -13.44
CA SER A 340 38.21 34.39 -13.66
C SER A 340 38.35 34.86 -15.10
N ASP A 341 37.30 34.66 -15.90
CA ASP A 341 37.09 35.40 -17.14
C ASP A 341 36.49 36.76 -16.73
N GLU A 342 37.26 37.84 -16.84
CA GLU A 342 37.01 39.13 -16.13
C GLU A 342 35.76 39.91 -16.60
N ASN A 343 34.89 39.31 -17.43
CA ASN A 343 33.70 39.97 -17.97
C ASN A 343 32.46 39.06 -17.97
N LYS A 344 31.78 38.96 -16.83
CA LYS A 344 30.33 38.64 -16.75
C LYS A 344 29.70 39.01 -15.39
N GLU A 345 29.05 40.18 -15.42
CA GLU A 345 27.83 40.60 -14.71
C GLU A 345 27.58 40.19 -13.24
N ASN A 346 27.35 41.22 -12.43
CA ASN A 346 27.29 41.21 -10.96
C ASN A 346 25.91 40.78 -10.38
N ASP A 347 25.01 40.28 -11.23
CA ASP A 347 23.55 40.30 -10.98
C ASP A 347 22.97 39.09 -10.22
N ASN A 348 23.80 38.20 -9.66
CA ASN A 348 23.31 36.99 -8.98
C ASN A 348 24.08 36.61 -7.68
N LEU A 349 24.80 37.54 -7.05
CA LEU A 349 25.59 37.26 -5.84
C LEU A 349 24.74 36.78 -4.65
N GLU A 350 23.45 37.12 -4.59
CA GLU A 350 22.53 36.60 -3.57
C GLU A 350 22.13 35.15 -3.82
N VAL A 351 21.80 34.80 -5.06
CA VAL A 351 21.51 33.41 -5.46
C VAL A 351 22.74 32.53 -5.24
N PHE A 352 23.95 33.04 -5.54
CA PHE A 352 25.20 32.37 -5.20
C PHE A 352 25.34 32.08 -3.70
N ARG A 353 25.19 33.12 -2.84
CA ARG A 353 25.27 32.98 -1.38
C ARG A 353 24.21 32.03 -0.82
N TYR A 354 22.99 32.06 -1.36
CA TYR A 354 21.92 31.12 -1.01
C TYR A 354 22.30 29.67 -1.37
N LEU A 355 22.72 29.42 -2.61
CA LEU A 355 23.11 28.07 -3.07
C LEU A 355 24.28 27.52 -2.24
N TRP A 356 25.29 28.35 -1.97
CA TRP A 356 26.47 27.95 -1.21
C TRP A 356 26.16 27.65 0.26
N ARG A 357 25.45 28.55 0.96
CA ARG A 357 25.04 28.33 2.36
C ARG A 357 24.19 27.07 2.51
N ASN A 358 23.25 26.84 1.60
CA ASN A 358 22.45 25.61 1.63
C ASN A 358 23.28 24.36 1.32
N ALA A 359 24.27 24.42 0.42
CA ALA A 359 25.19 23.31 0.21
C ALA A 359 26.00 22.98 1.48
N GLN A 360 26.48 24.00 2.21
CA GLN A 360 27.15 23.82 3.50
C GLN A 360 26.20 23.23 4.55
N GLN A 361 25.00 23.81 4.73
CA GLN A 361 24.01 23.33 5.71
C GLN A 361 23.53 21.90 5.42
N VAL A 362 23.33 21.52 4.15
CA VAL A 362 23.07 20.13 3.74
C VAL A 362 24.25 19.24 4.09
N THR A 363 25.47 19.69 3.88
CA THR A 363 26.68 18.92 4.20
C THR A 363 26.81 18.69 5.70
N GLU A 364 26.64 19.73 6.53
CA GLU A 364 26.71 19.64 8.00
C GLU A 364 25.59 18.79 8.60
N SER A 365 24.34 19.00 8.15
CA SER A 365 23.23 18.13 8.52
C SER A 365 23.45 16.68 8.04
N THR A 366 24.16 16.46 6.94
CA THR A 366 24.56 15.12 6.47
C THR A 366 25.72 14.51 7.27
N LYS A 367 26.63 15.30 7.86
CA LYS A 367 27.62 14.77 8.85
C LYS A 367 26.90 14.18 10.06
N ASN A 368 25.88 14.88 10.57
CA ASN A 368 25.00 14.41 11.64
C ASN A 368 24.05 13.30 11.17
N CYS A 369 23.72 13.27 9.88
CA CYS A 369 22.84 12.30 9.23
C CYS A 369 23.63 11.33 8.32
N ARG A 370 24.64 10.65 8.87
CA ARG A 370 25.06 9.32 8.38
C ARG A 370 23.81 8.44 8.36
N THR A 371 23.15 8.34 7.21
CA THR A 371 21.76 7.84 7.01
C THR A 371 21.30 6.93 8.14
N SER A 372 20.66 7.53 9.15
CA SER A 372 20.56 6.88 10.46
C SER A 372 19.89 5.51 10.31
N SER A 373 20.67 4.46 10.59
CA SER A 373 20.19 3.08 10.64
C SER A 373 19.15 2.90 11.75
N THR A 374 18.91 3.91 12.58
CA THR A 374 17.96 3.93 13.69
C THR A 374 16.72 4.79 13.42
N LYS A 375 16.57 5.45 12.26
CA LYS A 375 15.36 6.25 11.93
C LYS A 375 14.05 5.46 12.08
N TYR A 376 14.05 4.16 11.77
CA TYR A 376 12.86 3.31 11.97
C TYR A 376 12.43 3.19 13.44
N GLN A 377 13.38 3.29 14.39
CA GLN A 377 13.11 3.31 15.83
C GLN A 377 12.40 4.62 16.19
N GLN A 378 12.97 5.76 15.76
CA GLN A 378 12.42 7.10 16.02
C GLN A 378 10.98 7.24 15.47
N ASN A 379 10.74 6.78 14.24
CA ASN A 379 9.41 6.79 13.63
C ASN A 379 8.39 5.93 14.39
N PHE A 380 8.83 4.78 14.89
CA PHE A 380 7.98 3.93 15.71
C PHE A 380 7.64 4.62 17.04
N SER A 381 8.62 5.25 17.70
CA SER A 381 8.37 6.04 18.91
C SER A 381 7.44 7.23 18.66
N ILE A 382 7.52 7.89 17.49
CA ILE A 382 6.56 8.94 17.07
C ILE A 382 5.14 8.36 16.96
N LEU A 383 4.98 7.21 16.28
CA LEU A 383 3.68 6.54 16.13
C LEU A 383 3.05 6.21 17.50
N ILE A 384 3.85 5.64 18.42
CA ILE A 384 3.37 5.32 19.78
C ILE A 384 3.07 6.60 20.57
N GLY A 385 3.88 7.65 20.43
CA GLY A 385 3.64 8.94 21.06
C GLY A 385 2.35 9.64 20.59
N GLU A 386 2.09 9.69 19.28
CA GLU A 386 0.85 10.25 18.72
C GLU A 386 -0.38 9.39 19.08
N PHE A 387 -0.22 8.06 19.08
CA PHE A 387 -1.27 7.13 19.50
C PHE A 387 -1.67 7.35 20.97
N SER A 388 -0.69 7.35 21.89
CA SER A 388 -0.88 7.55 23.32
C SER A 388 -1.30 8.97 23.71
N ARG A 389 -1.23 9.96 22.80
CA ARG A 389 -1.83 11.29 23.02
C ARG A 389 -3.32 11.34 22.70
N SER A 390 -3.80 10.48 21.81
CA SER A 390 -5.11 10.66 21.15
C SER A 390 -6.12 9.55 21.41
N ASN A 391 -5.70 8.40 21.96
CA ASN A 391 -6.52 7.18 22.03
C ASN A 391 -6.48 6.44 23.38
N LEU A 392 -6.03 7.07 24.47
CA LEU A 392 -5.92 6.40 25.79
C LEU A 392 -7.26 5.84 26.29
N HIS A 393 -8.38 6.51 25.98
CA HIS A 393 -9.74 6.07 26.34
C HIS A 393 -10.17 4.75 25.67
N LEU A 394 -9.42 4.25 24.69
CA LEU A 394 -9.66 2.98 24.00
C LEU A 394 -8.83 1.81 24.57
N LEU A 395 -8.03 2.05 25.61
CA LEU A 395 -7.16 1.08 26.25
C LEU A 395 -7.63 0.78 27.68
N ILE A 396 -7.27 -0.40 28.20
CA ILE A 396 -7.28 -0.65 29.64
C ILE A 396 -5.91 -0.31 30.25
N ASP A 397 -5.84 -0.06 31.56
CA ASP A 397 -4.61 0.31 32.28
C ASP A 397 -3.44 -0.63 31.97
N GLY A 398 -3.69 -1.94 31.94
CA GLY A 398 -2.68 -2.97 31.62
C GLY A 398 -2.29 -3.09 30.14
N GLU A 399 -2.99 -2.39 29.24
CA GLU A 399 -2.58 -2.13 27.85
C GLU A 399 -1.76 -0.84 27.78
N GLN A 400 -2.20 0.24 28.43
CA GLN A 400 -1.46 1.51 28.50
C GLN A 400 -0.06 1.33 29.11
N GLN A 401 0.03 0.76 30.31
CA GLN A 401 1.31 0.47 30.97
C GLN A 401 2.22 -0.41 30.09
N PHE A 402 1.64 -1.35 29.35
CA PHE A 402 2.40 -2.23 28.47
C PHE A 402 2.97 -1.50 27.24
N LEU A 403 2.33 -0.44 26.75
CA LEU A 403 2.89 0.45 25.72
C LEU A 403 3.94 1.40 26.29
N GLU A 404 3.70 1.97 27.47
CA GLU A 404 4.65 2.88 28.14
C GLU A 404 6.00 2.19 28.41
N LEU A 405 5.98 0.89 28.75
CA LEU A 405 7.18 0.07 28.90
C LEU A 405 8.08 0.06 27.64
N PHE A 406 7.57 0.28 26.43
CA PHE A 406 8.41 0.37 25.22
C PHE A 406 9.44 1.50 25.33
N ASN A 407 9.06 2.65 25.91
CA ASN A 407 9.95 3.79 26.07
C ASN A 407 11.01 3.56 27.16
N SER A 408 10.79 2.59 28.05
CA SER A 408 11.75 2.20 29.10
C SER A 408 12.80 1.17 28.62
N LEU A 409 12.56 0.53 27.47
CA LEU A 409 13.50 -0.42 26.87
C LEU A 409 14.79 0.26 26.42
N SER A 410 15.90 -0.46 26.49
CA SER A 410 17.15 -0.07 25.85
C SER A 410 16.99 0.12 24.34
N ASP A 411 17.82 1.00 23.79
CA ASP A 411 17.90 1.33 22.36
C ASP A 411 17.98 0.07 21.46
N ASP A 412 18.81 -0.90 21.84
CA ASP A 412 18.99 -2.15 21.11
C ASP A 412 17.75 -3.05 21.18
N SER A 413 17.04 -3.07 22.32
CA SER A 413 15.75 -3.76 22.46
C SER A 413 14.65 -3.12 21.64
N GLN A 414 14.52 -1.79 21.65
CA GLN A 414 13.57 -1.07 20.80
C GLN A 414 13.85 -1.36 19.32
N ARG A 415 15.12 -1.25 18.90
CA ARG A 415 15.56 -1.56 17.54
C ARG A 415 15.20 -2.99 17.14
N LEU A 416 15.53 -3.96 17.98
CA LEU A 416 15.29 -5.37 17.69
C LEU A 416 13.79 -5.67 17.59
N PHE A 417 12.98 -5.12 18.49
CA PHE A 417 11.53 -5.30 18.46
C PHE A 417 10.93 -4.79 17.14
N VAL A 418 11.23 -3.54 16.75
CA VAL A 418 10.70 -2.96 15.50
C VAL A 418 11.19 -3.72 14.26
N ARG A 419 12.43 -4.21 14.26
CA ARG A 419 12.97 -5.10 13.21
C ARG A 419 12.19 -6.42 13.11
N LEU A 420 11.82 -7.04 14.23
CA LEU A 420 11.04 -8.29 14.24
C LEU A 420 9.57 -8.05 13.86
N TYR A 421 8.99 -6.91 14.25
CA TYR A 421 7.61 -6.55 13.95
C TYR A 421 7.41 -6.25 12.45
N THR A 422 8.32 -5.48 11.85
CA THR A 422 8.27 -5.15 10.42
C THR A 422 8.52 -6.35 9.48
N ARG A 423 9.34 -7.34 9.89
CA ARG A 423 9.64 -8.56 9.09
C ARG A 423 8.40 -9.44 8.87
N LYS A 424 8.56 -10.51 8.07
CA LYS A 424 7.56 -11.60 7.94
C LYS A 424 7.89 -12.70 8.94
N GLY A 425 7.02 -12.91 9.93
CA GLY A 425 7.10 -13.99 10.93
C GLY A 425 6.17 -15.17 10.60
N PRO A 426 5.63 -15.89 11.61
CA PRO A 426 5.61 -15.52 13.04
C PRO A 426 6.91 -15.80 13.80
N TRP A 427 7.58 -16.91 13.51
CA TRP A 427 8.82 -17.32 14.18
C TRP A 427 10.09 -16.88 13.42
N PHE A 428 11.19 -16.68 14.15
CA PHE A 428 12.50 -16.28 13.63
C PHE A 428 13.61 -17.11 14.30
N ARG A 429 14.50 -17.74 13.53
CA ARG A 429 15.70 -18.38 14.10
C ARG A 429 16.67 -17.30 14.61
N MET A 430 17.21 -17.50 15.81
CA MET A 430 18.28 -16.69 16.39
C MET A 430 19.44 -16.45 15.41
N SER A 431 19.90 -17.51 14.74
CA SER A 431 21.01 -17.50 13.78
C SER A 431 20.77 -16.68 12.50
N ASN A 432 19.59 -16.07 12.33
CA ASN A 432 19.23 -15.20 11.20
C ASN A 432 18.91 -13.76 11.64
N ILE A 433 19.37 -13.37 12.85
CA ILE A 433 19.18 -12.06 13.48
C ILE A 433 20.55 -11.43 13.70
N PHE A 434 21.02 -10.73 12.67
CA PHE A 434 22.23 -9.92 12.71
C PHE A 434 21.93 -8.58 12.04
N TYR A 435 22.17 -7.49 12.77
CA TYR A 435 21.97 -6.11 12.33
C TYR A 435 23.14 -5.28 12.84
N SER A 436 23.72 -4.45 11.98
CA SER A 436 24.90 -3.63 12.27
C SER A 436 24.67 -2.57 13.35
N GLU A 437 23.42 -2.15 13.52
CA GLU A 437 22.95 -1.09 14.41
C GLU A 437 22.47 -1.59 15.78
N ILE A 438 22.62 -2.89 16.06
CA ILE A 438 22.28 -3.52 17.33
C ILE A 438 23.57 -4.15 17.87
N LEU A 439 24.09 -3.62 18.97
CA LEU A 439 25.40 -3.98 19.51
C LEU A 439 25.36 -5.33 20.23
N ASP A 440 24.34 -5.55 21.07
CA ASP A 440 24.15 -6.82 21.78
C ASP A 440 22.72 -7.37 21.59
N PRO A 441 22.49 -8.15 20.51
CA PRO A 441 21.18 -8.77 20.29
C PRO A 441 20.80 -9.78 21.39
N GLN A 442 21.76 -10.40 22.10
CA GLN A 442 21.45 -11.39 23.15
C GLN A 442 20.92 -10.71 24.40
N LYS A 443 21.54 -9.60 24.82
CA LYS A 443 21.04 -8.77 25.93
C LYS A 443 19.69 -8.16 25.58
N ALA A 444 19.57 -7.58 24.38
CA ALA A 444 18.33 -6.96 23.90
C ALA A 444 17.14 -7.93 23.93
N MET A 445 17.38 -9.20 23.59
CA MET A 445 16.36 -10.24 23.66
C MET A 445 15.96 -10.63 25.08
N LYS A 446 16.92 -10.78 25.99
CA LYS A 446 16.61 -11.11 27.39
C LYS A 446 15.73 -10.04 28.04
N GLU A 447 16.01 -8.77 27.74
CA GLU A 447 15.20 -7.63 28.14
C GLU A 447 13.78 -7.68 27.54
N LEU A 448 13.66 -7.85 26.22
CA LEU A 448 12.35 -7.99 25.54
C LEU A 448 11.55 -9.21 26.03
N SER A 449 12.21 -10.30 26.40
CA SER A 449 11.56 -11.50 26.91
C SER A 449 11.11 -11.32 28.36
N ALA A 450 11.91 -10.66 29.21
CA ALA A 450 11.55 -10.35 30.59
C ALA A 450 10.34 -9.42 30.69
N ILE A 451 10.20 -8.49 29.74
CA ILE A 451 9.05 -7.57 29.64
C ILE A 451 7.86 -8.20 28.89
N GLY A 452 8.04 -9.39 28.28
CA GLY A 452 6.97 -10.13 27.61
C GLY A 452 6.61 -9.64 26.21
N TYR A 453 7.51 -8.91 25.54
CA TYR A 453 7.34 -8.44 24.16
C TYR A 453 7.65 -9.53 23.13
N ILE A 454 8.58 -10.43 23.47
CA ILE A 454 8.89 -11.63 22.69
C ILE A 454 8.75 -12.87 23.57
N ARG A 455 8.52 -14.02 22.93
CA ARG A 455 8.65 -15.34 23.50
C ARG A 455 9.84 -16.03 22.82
N SER A 456 10.79 -16.53 23.59
CA SER A 456 11.79 -17.47 23.09
C SER A 456 11.29 -18.91 23.20
N PHE A 457 11.81 -19.77 22.34
CA PHE A 457 11.65 -21.21 22.40
C PHE A 457 13.05 -21.81 22.54
N ASP A 458 13.37 -22.15 23.79
CA ASP A 458 14.70 -22.60 24.22
C ASP A 458 14.66 -24.00 24.90
N ASP A 459 13.48 -24.48 25.32
CA ASP A 459 13.28 -25.77 26.01
C ASP A 459 12.03 -26.53 25.50
N GLU A 460 12.07 -27.87 25.61
CA GLU A 460 11.14 -28.82 24.98
C GLU A 460 9.70 -28.75 25.54
N SER A 461 9.52 -28.19 26.73
CA SER A 461 8.26 -28.23 27.50
C SER A 461 7.20 -27.19 27.11
N GLU A 462 7.53 -26.20 26.27
CA GLU A 462 6.67 -25.03 26.00
C GLU A 462 5.93 -25.00 24.65
N LEU A 463 6.09 -26.03 23.79
CA LEU A 463 5.50 -26.01 22.44
C LEU A 463 4.05 -26.48 22.38
N HIS A 464 3.18 -25.62 21.84
CA HIS A 464 1.86 -26.03 21.34
C HIS A 464 1.96 -26.57 19.91
N ASN A 465 0.99 -27.42 19.52
CA ASN A 465 0.96 -28.10 18.22
C ASN A 465 1.01 -27.14 17.01
N ASP A 466 0.44 -25.93 17.14
CA ASP A 466 0.41 -24.94 16.06
C ASP A 466 1.76 -24.24 15.88
N ASP A 467 2.52 -24.01 16.95
CA ASP A 467 3.89 -23.46 16.86
C ASP A 467 4.82 -24.44 16.12
N VAL A 468 4.63 -25.76 16.28
CA VAL A 468 5.38 -26.78 15.53
C VAL A 468 5.18 -26.62 14.01
N ASN A 469 3.97 -26.35 13.53
CA ASN A 469 3.70 -26.12 12.11
C ASN A 469 4.44 -24.87 11.58
N ASP A 470 4.40 -23.77 12.31
CA ASP A 470 5.09 -22.54 11.90
C ASP A 470 6.61 -22.68 11.95
N ILE A 471 7.15 -23.38 12.94
CA ILE A 471 8.60 -23.62 13.07
C ILE A 471 9.08 -24.61 11.96
N LEU A 472 8.30 -25.63 11.60
CA LEU A 472 8.58 -26.48 10.43
C LEU A 472 8.64 -25.67 9.13
N ASN A 473 7.87 -24.58 9.02
CA ASN A 473 7.95 -23.65 7.90
C ASN A 473 9.26 -22.82 7.88
N LEU A 474 10.03 -22.75 8.97
CA LEU A 474 11.40 -22.19 8.98
C LEU A 474 12.46 -23.14 8.42
N LEU A 475 12.19 -24.43 8.33
CA LEU A 475 13.17 -25.43 7.86
C LEU A 475 13.33 -25.42 6.34
N THR A 476 14.55 -25.67 5.89
CA THR A 476 14.89 -25.93 4.48
C THR A 476 14.39 -27.31 4.05
N VAL A 477 14.29 -27.53 2.73
CA VAL A 477 13.88 -28.84 2.19
C VAL A 477 14.88 -29.94 2.54
N SER A 478 16.17 -29.62 2.67
CA SER A 478 17.20 -30.53 3.18
C SER A 478 16.97 -30.91 4.64
N GLU A 479 16.81 -29.92 5.53
CA GLU A 479 16.56 -30.19 6.97
C GLU A 479 15.29 -31.02 7.19
N LEU A 480 14.20 -30.71 6.47
CA LEU A 480 12.96 -31.49 6.51
C LEU A 480 13.16 -32.94 6.04
N ARG A 481 13.88 -33.15 4.93
CA ARG A 481 14.20 -34.50 4.44
C ARG A 481 15.05 -35.29 5.41
N GLU A 482 16.04 -34.66 6.05
CA GLU A 482 16.87 -35.30 7.07
C GLU A 482 16.05 -35.73 8.30
N ILE A 483 15.12 -34.89 8.77
CA ILE A 483 14.17 -35.26 9.84
C ILE A 483 13.35 -36.49 9.42
N ILE A 484 12.75 -36.47 8.22
CA ILE A 484 11.94 -37.58 7.69
C ILE A 484 12.76 -38.88 7.53
N CYS A 485 14.03 -38.78 7.12
CA CYS A 485 14.95 -39.91 7.04
C CYS A 485 15.30 -40.49 8.43
N ILE A 486 15.53 -39.65 9.44
CA ILE A 486 15.77 -40.09 10.82
C ILE A 486 14.53 -40.78 11.39
N LEU A 487 13.33 -40.29 11.06
CA LEU A 487 12.05 -40.92 11.40
C LEU A 487 11.74 -42.20 10.59
N LYS A 488 12.67 -42.66 9.73
CA LYS A 488 12.56 -43.85 8.87
C LYS A 488 11.33 -43.85 7.94
N GLN A 489 10.76 -42.68 7.66
CA GLN A 489 9.62 -42.53 6.76
C GLN A 489 10.08 -42.52 5.29
N ARG A 490 9.26 -43.08 4.38
CA ARG A 490 9.58 -43.16 2.94
C ARG A 490 9.34 -41.81 2.26
N CYS A 491 10.38 -41.00 2.12
CA CYS A 491 10.35 -39.78 1.32
C CYS A 491 10.58 -40.09 -0.17
N LYS A 492 9.67 -39.68 -1.06
CA LYS A 492 9.90 -39.69 -2.52
C LYS A 492 10.78 -38.50 -2.91
N CYS A 493 11.70 -38.70 -3.85
CA CYS A 493 12.46 -37.59 -4.44
C CYS A 493 11.51 -36.63 -5.20
N GLY A 494 11.74 -35.33 -5.10
CA GLY A 494 10.93 -34.29 -5.78
C GLY A 494 9.65 -33.82 -5.07
N THR A 495 9.35 -34.35 -3.88
CA THR A 495 8.24 -33.86 -3.01
C THR A 495 8.37 -32.37 -2.65
N ARG A 496 7.23 -31.67 -2.62
CA ARG A 496 7.17 -30.23 -2.32
C ARG A 496 7.27 -29.98 -0.82
N LYS A 497 7.82 -28.82 -0.43
CA LYS A 497 8.00 -28.45 1.00
C LYS A 497 6.74 -28.63 1.85
N GLN A 498 5.59 -28.19 1.36
CA GLN A 498 4.33 -28.27 2.12
C GLN A 498 3.82 -29.72 2.28
N GLU A 499 4.10 -30.61 1.32
CA GLU A 499 3.78 -32.05 1.43
C GLU A 499 4.64 -32.71 2.52
N LEU A 500 5.93 -32.33 2.62
CA LEU A 500 6.83 -32.79 3.68
C LEU A 500 6.35 -32.34 5.06
N ILE A 501 5.95 -31.07 5.20
CA ILE A 501 5.43 -30.51 6.45
C ILE A 501 4.11 -31.21 6.84
N ALA A 502 3.18 -31.38 5.90
CA ALA A 502 1.92 -32.08 6.16
C ALA A 502 2.13 -33.54 6.63
N SER A 503 3.07 -34.27 6.02
CA SER A 503 3.42 -35.64 6.43
C SER A 503 4.04 -35.72 7.84
N LEU A 504 4.84 -34.72 8.22
CA LEU A 504 5.40 -34.62 9.57
C LEU A 504 4.32 -34.29 10.59
N LEU A 505 3.42 -33.35 10.26
CA LEU A 505 2.32 -32.93 11.14
C LEU A 505 1.28 -34.02 11.36
N SER A 506 0.92 -34.82 10.34
CA SER A 506 0.03 -35.97 10.55
C SER A 506 0.66 -36.98 11.49
N SER A 507 1.91 -37.37 11.22
CA SER A 507 2.67 -38.31 12.06
C SER A 507 2.86 -37.84 13.51
N TYR A 508 2.90 -36.52 13.72
CA TYR A 508 2.96 -35.90 15.05
C TYR A 508 1.60 -35.92 15.75
N LYS A 509 0.52 -35.51 15.05
CA LYS A 509 -0.85 -35.54 15.58
C LYS A 509 -1.35 -36.95 15.91
N ASP A 510 -0.93 -37.95 15.15
CA ASP A 510 -1.26 -39.37 15.38
C ASP A 510 -0.50 -39.98 16.57
N GLY A 511 0.34 -39.20 17.29
CA GLY A 511 1.15 -39.67 18.42
C GLY A 511 2.33 -40.58 18.02
N LEU A 512 2.50 -40.85 16.73
CA LEU A 512 3.54 -41.75 16.18
C LEU A 512 4.95 -41.13 16.21
N CYS A 513 5.09 -39.84 16.50
CA CYS A 513 6.36 -39.13 16.50
C CYS A 513 6.57 -38.18 17.71
N PRO A 514 6.67 -38.68 18.96
CA PRO A 514 6.98 -37.86 20.13
C PRO A 514 8.24 -36.97 20.02
N PRO A 515 9.38 -37.39 19.41
CA PRO A 515 10.59 -36.57 19.40
C PRO A 515 10.62 -35.48 18.31
N LEU A 516 9.51 -35.19 17.60
CA LEU A 516 9.54 -34.21 16.51
C LEU A 516 9.97 -32.81 17.00
N ALA A 517 9.41 -32.34 18.11
CA ALA A 517 9.77 -31.05 18.72
C ALA A 517 11.28 -30.95 19.02
N ILE A 518 11.83 -32.01 19.63
CA ILE A 518 13.26 -32.15 19.95
C ILE A 518 14.12 -32.09 18.69
N MET A 519 13.71 -32.82 17.64
CA MET A 519 14.43 -32.86 16.37
C MET A 519 14.38 -31.54 15.63
N VAL A 520 13.26 -30.82 15.71
CA VAL A 520 13.11 -29.47 15.16
C VAL A 520 13.99 -28.48 15.93
N LEU A 521 13.93 -28.43 17.27
CA LEU A 521 14.76 -27.58 18.13
C LEU A 521 16.25 -27.78 17.86
N LYS A 522 16.71 -29.04 17.77
CA LYS A 522 18.10 -29.40 17.44
C LYS A 522 18.57 -28.90 16.06
N ARG A 523 17.67 -28.56 15.13
CA ARG A 523 17.99 -28.04 13.79
C ARG A 523 17.76 -26.54 13.65
N THR A 524 16.76 -25.98 14.31
CA THR A 524 16.51 -24.54 14.28
C THR A 524 17.43 -23.77 15.22
N GLY A 525 17.84 -24.39 16.33
CA GLY A 525 18.31 -23.67 17.51
C GLY A 525 17.18 -22.84 18.13
N ALA A 526 17.56 -21.96 19.06
CA ALA A 526 16.64 -21.00 19.68
C ALA A 526 15.84 -20.21 18.63
N CYS A 527 14.52 -20.19 18.81
CA CYS A 527 13.59 -19.47 17.94
C CYS A 527 12.83 -18.41 18.74
N LEU A 528 12.45 -17.33 18.06
CA LEU A 528 11.77 -16.18 18.66
C LEU A 528 10.47 -15.87 17.94
N ARG A 529 9.46 -15.45 18.69
CA ARG A 529 8.20 -14.93 18.19
C ARG A 529 7.80 -13.69 18.99
N ILE A 530 7.12 -12.74 18.37
CA ILE A 530 6.52 -11.61 19.08
C ILE A 530 5.32 -12.13 19.88
N SER A 531 5.18 -11.72 21.15
CA SER A 531 4.08 -12.20 21.98
C SER A 531 2.72 -11.77 21.39
N SER A 532 1.69 -12.59 21.61
CA SER A 532 0.32 -12.30 21.13
C SER A 532 -0.21 -10.96 21.66
N LYS A 533 0.11 -10.62 22.93
CA LYS A 533 -0.22 -9.32 23.54
C LYS A 533 0.44 -8.16 22.79
N ALA A 534 1.75 -8.24 22.54
CA ALA A 534 2.46 -7.21 21.79
C ALA A 534 1.94 -7.11 20.34
N GLU A 535 1.79 -8.23 19.64
CA GLU A 535 1.31 -8.22 18.26
C GLU A 535 -0.08 -7.59 18.13
N SER A 536 -1.02 -7.89 19.04
CA SER A 536 -2.35 -7.29 18.99
C SER A 536 -2.34 -5.79 19.30
N LEU A 537 -1.58 -5.36 20.30
CA LEU A 537 -1.62 -3.98 20.78
C LEU A 537 -0.84 -3.01 19.87
N PHE A 538 0.31 -3.43 19.34
CA PHE A 538 1.05 -2.62 18.37
C PHE A 538 0.36 -2.59 17.00
N TRP A 539 -0.34 -3.65 16.61
CA TRP A 539 -1.20 -3.62 15.41
C TRP A 539 -2.38 -2.66 15.59
N ARG A 540 -3.02 -2.61 16.77
CA ARG A 540 -4.06 -1.63 17.11
C ARG A 540 -3.54 -0.20 16.99
N ALA A 541 -2.37 0.10 17.57
CA ALA A 541 -1.74 1.40 17.49
C ALA A 541 -1.44 1.80 16.02
N GLU A 542 -0.84 0.90 15.23
CA GLU A 542 -0.58 1.09 13.80
C GLU A 542 -1.88 1.32 13.00
N ARG A 543 -2.93 0.56 13.30
CA ARG A 543 -4.24 0.68 12.63
C ARG A 543 -4.94 1.99 12.95
N LEU A 544 -4.88 2.46 14.19
CA LEU A 544 -5.48 3.73 14.60
C LEU A 544 -4.64 4.95 14.17
N PHE A 545 -3.34 4.77 13.93
CA PHE A 545 -2.48 5.81 13.36
C PHE A 545 -2.73 6.05 11.86
N PHE A 546 -2.76 4.99 11.05
CA PHE A 546 -2.94 5.13 9.59
C PHE A 546 -4.41 5.14 9.16
N LEU A 547 -5.33 4.59 9.97
CA LEU A 547 -6.77 4.47 9.67
C LEU A 547 -7.09 3.74 8.34
N ASN A 548 -6.14 2.96 7.83
CA ASN A 548 -6.30 2.14 6.62
C ASN A 548 -5.46 0.86 6.69
N GLY A 549 -5.53 0.02 5.66
CA GLY A 549 -4.73 -1.21 5.53
C GLY A 549 -3.68 -1.17 4.42
N GLU A 550 -3.60 -0.08 3.65
CA GLU A 550 -2.66 0.07 2.54
C GLU A 550 -1.29 0.58 3.01
N GLN A 551 -1.26 1.33 4.11
CA GLN A 551 -0.06 1.83 4.79
C GLN A 551 0.35 0.94 5.96
N ASP A 552 1.67 0.85 6.17
CA ASP A 552 2.30 0.27 7.36
C ASP A 552 3.54 1.09 7.76
N LEU A 553 4.28 0.67 8.79
CA LEU A 553 5.52 1.33 9.25
C LEU A 553 6.56 1.66 8.16
N SER A 554 6.56 0.97 7.01
CA SER A 554 7.46 1.32 5.91
C SER A 554 7.13 2.66 5.24
N SER A 555 5.91 3.19 5.42
CA SER A 555 5.48 4.51 4.95
C SER A 555 6.35 5.63 5.51
N PHE A 556 6.71 5.56 6.79
CA PHE A 556 7.62 6.53 7.43
C PHE A 556 9.00 6.51 6.79
N LEU A 557 9.55 5.32 6.51
CA LEU A 557 10.86 5.18 5.89
C LEU A 557 10.87 5.70 4.45
N LEU A 558 9.78 5.50 3.71
CA LEU A 558 9.62 6.10 2.40
C LEU A 558 9.56 7.64 2.46
N ALA A 559 8.98 8.22 3.52
CA ALA A 559 9.02 9.66 3.75
C ALA A 559 10.43 10.16 4.13
N ASP A 560 11.09 9.51 5.09
CA ASP A 560 12.43 9.85 5.58
C ASP A 560 13.54 9.73 4.54
N PHE A 561 13.37 8.84 3.56
CA PHE A 561 14.26 8.71 2.40
C PHE A 561 13.91 9.69 1.27
N GLY A 562 12.90 10.57 1.45
CA GLY A 562 12.44 11.50 0.41
C GLY A 562 11.79 10.81 -0.80
N ILE A 563 11.43 9.52 -0.69
CA ILE A 563 10.81 8.73 -1.77
C ILE A 563 9.32 9.08 -1.88
N VAL A 564 8.67 9.41 -0.76
CA VAL A 564 7.26 9.80 -0.67
C VAL A 564 7.17 11.11 0.12
N LYS A 565 6.91 12.23 -0.56
CA LYS A 565 6.53 13.49 0.10
C LYS A 565 5.02 13.46 0.39
N TYR A 566 4.59 13.84 1.58
CA TYR A 566 3.16 13.97 1.91
C TYR A 566 2.68 15.42 1.72
N PRO A 567 1.39 15.66 1.42
CA PRO A 567 0.83 17.01 1.33
C PRO A 567 0.88 17.74 2.68
N THR A 568 0.90 19.08 2.63
CA THR A 568 0.80 19.93 3.83
C THR A 568 -0.68 20.25 4.10
N TYR A 569 -1.12 20.10 5.35
CA TYR A 569 -2.48 20.40 5.82
C TYR A 569 -2.49 20.45 7.36
N ASN A 570 -3.51 21.07 7.96
CA ASN A 570 -3.66 21.10 9.41
C ASN A 570 -4.49 19.90 9.93
N CYS A 571 -4.00 19.21 10.95
CA CYS A 571 -4.73 18.14 11.64
C CYS A 571 -5.68 18.70 12.71
N ILE A 572 -6.82 19.25 12.29
CA ILE A 572 -7.84 19.82 13.21
C ILE A 572 -8.69 18.68 13.80
N ILE A 573 -8.26 18.14 14.94
CA ILE A 573 -8.93 17.03 15.64
C ILE A 573 -9.87 17.58 16.73
N THR A 574 -11.18 17.33 16.60
CA THR A 574 -12.19 17.74 17.59
C THR A 574 -12.97 16.57 18.19
N GLU A 575 -13.04 15.43 17.49
CA GLU A 575 -13.75 14.22 17.92
C GLU A 575 -12.84 12.99 17.78
N PRO A 576 -12.91 11.95 18.65
CA PRO A 576 -12.23 10.68 18.41
C PRO A 576 -12.86 9.91 17.22
N ILE A 577 -12.17 8.90 16.65
CA ILE A 577 -12.80 8.02 15.65
C ILE A 577 -13.81 7.10 16.34
N PHE A 578 -13.34 6.38 17.36
CA PHE A 578 -14.14 5.50 18.22
C PHE A 578 -14.45 6.24 19.52
N SER A 579 -15.74 6.29 19.89
CA SER A 579 -16.19 6.92 21.13
C SER A 579 -15.95 6.02 22.34
N ASP A 580 -16.06 4.71 22.14
CA ASP A 580 -15.92 3.68 23.16
C ASP A 580 -14.98 2.54 22.70
N ARG A 581 -14.50 1.75 23.66
CA ARG A 581 -13.59 0.63 23.43
C ARG A 581 -14.28 -0.60 22.82
N ASN A 582 -15.56 -0.83 23.08
CA ASN A 582 -16.30 -1.96 22.54
C ASN A 582 -16.52 -1.82 21.03
N ASP A 583 -16.86 -0.63 20.54
CA ASP A 583 -16.90 -0.26 19.12
C ASP A 583 -15.58 -0.59 18.42
N LEU A 584 -14.45 -0.22 19.04
CA LEU A 584 -13.12 -0.55 18.52
C LEU A 584 -12.93 -2.08 18.46
N LEU A 585 -13.17 -2.81 19.55
CA LEU A 585 -12.99 -4.27 19.57
C LEU A 585 -13.90 -4.99 18.57
N ALA A 586 -15.15 -4.55 18.40
CA ALA A 586 -16.06 -5.10 17.41
C ALA A 586 -15.56 -4.82 15.97
N TYR A 587 -14.98 -3.64 15.72
CA TYR A 587 -14.32 -3.32 14.45
C TYR A 587 -13.07 -4.19 14.22
N GLU A 588 -12.27 -4.44 15.25
CA GLU A 588 -11.12 -5.36 15.18
C GLU A 588 -11.55 -6.80 14.87
N GLU A 589 -12.55 -7.34 15.59
CA GLU A 589 -13.12 -8.68 15.33
C GLU A 589 -13.64 -8.79 13.89
N ALA A 590 -14.34 -7.77 13.39
CA ALA A 590 -14.83 -7.77 12.02
C ALA A 590 -13.69 -7.80 10.98
N ILE A 591 -12.55 -7.16 11.27
CA ILE A 591 -11.34 -7.28 10.43
C ILE A 591 -10.72 -8.67 10.52
N GLU A 592 -10.74 -9.33 11.69
CA GLU A 592 -10.29 -10.73 11.82
C GLU A 592 -11.15 -11.67 10.96
N VAL A 593 -12.48 -11.52 10.99
CA VAL A 593 -13.39 -12.27 10.12
C VAL A 593 -13.13 -11.97 8.63
N ALA A 594 -12.83 -10.71 8.28
CA ALA A 594 -12.42 -10.33 6.93
C ALA A 594 -11.07 -10.97 6.52
N GLN A 595 -10.10 -11.09 7.43
CA GLN A 595 -8.86 -11.80 7.15
C GLN A 595 -9.09 -13.31 6.98
N MET A 596 -9.91 -13.93 7.85
CA MET A 596 -10.22 -15.36 7.78
C MET A 596 -10.89 -15.75 6.46
N ILE A 597 -11.87 -14.98 5.96
CA ILE A 597 -12.51 -15.30 4.67
C ILE A 597 -11.53 -15.15 3.48
N ASP A 598 -10.60 -14.19 3.53
CA ASP A 598 -9.59 -14.01 2.48
C ASP A 598 -8.50 -15.11 2.51
N GLU A 599 -8.11 -15.59 3.70
CA GLU A 599 -7.25 -16.76 3.88
C GLU A 599 -7.94 -18.05 3.41
N ALA A 600 -9.21 -18.25 3.78
CA ALA A 600 -9.99 -19.42 3.37
C ALA A 600 -10.16 -19.48 1.83
N LEU A 601 -10.36 -18.33 1.18
CA LEU A 601 -10.42 -18.23 -0.28
C LEU A 601 -9.07 -18.46 -0.99
N ASP A 602 -7.93 -18.31 -0.32
CA ASP A 602 -6.63 -18.77 -0.83
C ASP A 602 -6.45 -20.28 -0.63
N GLY A 603 -6.92 -20.82 0.50
CA GLY A 603 -6.88 -22.25 0.82
C GLY A 603 -7.90 -23.11 0.06
N ASN A 604 -8.90 -22.50 -0.56
CA ASN A 604 -10.12 -23.14 -1.06
C ASN A 604 -10.95 -23.85 0.04
N ASP A 605 -10.92 -23.33 1.26
CA ASP A 605 -11.71 -23.81 2.39
C ASP A 605 -13.12 -23.22 2.35
N SER A 606 -14.02 -23.89 1.63
CA SER A 606 -15.42 -23.47 1.52
C SER A 606 -16.20 -23.54 2.83
N GLU A 607 -15.81 -24.39 3.79
CA GLU A 607 -16.52 -24.48 5.08
C GLU A 607 -16.22 -23.24 5.93
N LEU A 608 -14.95 -22.86 6.02
CA LEU A 608 -14.53 -21.66 6.74
C LEU A 608 -15.09 -20.39 6.10
N VAL A 609 -15.19 -20.32 4.76
CA VAL A 609 -15.88 -19.21 4.07
C VAL A 609 -17.34 -19.11 4.53
N LEU A 610 -18.10 -20.20 4.52
CA LEU A 610 -19.50 -20.22 4.96
C LEU A 610 -19.66 -19.85 6.43
N ARG A 611 -18.74 -20.31 7.29
CA ARG A 611 -18.71 -19.92 8.71
C ARG A 611 -18.48 -18.41 8.89
N CYS A 612 -17.52 -17.83 8.17
CA CYS A 612 -17.26 -16.39 8.20
C CYS A 612 -18.49 -15.57 7.73
N ILE A 613 -19.18 -16.05 6.69
CA ILE A 613 -20.45 -15.46 6.22
C ILE A 613 -21.50 -15.49 7.33
N LYS A 614 -21.70 -16.64 8.00
CA LYS A 614 -22.71 -16.75 9.06
C LYS A 614 -22.40 -15.89 10.28
N ILE A 615 -21.13 -15.78 10.67
CA ILE A 615 -20.69 -14.86 11.74
C ILE A 615 -21.06 -13.41 11.36
N ALA A 616 -20.69 -12.97 10.16
CA ALA A 616 -20.97 -11.61 9.68
C ALA A 616 -22.48 -11.30 9.57
N GLU A 617 -23.30 -12.28 9.18
CA GLU A 617 -24.77 -12.16 9.11
C GLU A 617 -25.39 -11.94 10.49
N VAL A 618 -25.02 -12.77 11.47
CA VAL A 618 -25.53 -12.68 12.85
C VAL A 618 -25.11 -11.36 13.50
N ARG A 619 -23.82 -10.99 13.38
CA ARG A 619 -23.27 -9.75 13.96
C ARG A 619 -23.88 -8.47 13.39
N ILE A 620 -24.22 -8.44 12.10
CA ILE A 620 -24.93 -7.30 11.49
C ILE A 620 -26.37 -7.21 11.98
N THR A 621 -27.04 -8.35 12.15
CA THR A 621 -28.46 -8.38 12.55
C THR A 621 -28.63 -7.81 13.95
N SER A 622 -27.81 -8.24 14.92
CA SER A 622 -27.85 -7.72 16.30
C SER A 622 -27.55 -6.22 16.37
N ALA A 623 -26.52 -5.74 15.65
CA ALA A 623 -26.17 -4.31 15.63
C ALA A 623 -27.26 -3.43 14.97
N SER A 624 -28.05 -4.00 14.05
CA SER A 624 -29.17 -3.29 13.42
C SER A 624 -30.36 -3.09 14.36
N GLU A 625 -30.55 -3.98 15.33
CA GLU A 625 -31.62 -3.88 16.34
C GLU A 625 -31.27 -2.78 17.35
N GLU A 626 -30.02 -2.73 17.83
CA GLU A 626 -29.50 -1.71 18.76
C GLU A 626 -29.51 -0.28 18.16
N THR A 627 -29.25 -0.13 16.86
CA THR A 627 -29.24 1.18 16.19
C THR A 627 -30.63 1.76 15.88
N MET A 628 -31.70 0.95 15.90
CA MET A 628 -33.07 1.44 15.75
C MET A 628 -33.51 2.28 16.96
N GLU A 629 -32.99 2.00 18.15
CA GLU A 629 -33.40 2.64 19.41
C GLU A 629 -32.70 3.99 19.69
N THR A 630 -31.65 4.33 18.94
CA THR A 630 -30.69 5.41 19.29
C THR A 630 -30.56 6.55 18.27
N SER A 631 -31.41 6.56 17.23
CA SER A 631 -31.23 7.45 16.05
C SER A 631 -31.69 8.91 16.22
N THR A 632 -30.96 9.70 17.00
CA THR A 632 -31.12 11.18 17.09
C THR A 632 -29.80 11.96 17.02
N SER A 633 -29.02 11.78 15.94
CA SER A 633 -28.08 12.81 15.45
C SER A 633 -27.55 12.44 14.05
N GLU A 634 -27.94 13.22 13.04
CA GLU A 634 -27.40 13.08 11.67
C GLU A 634 -26.02 13.74 11.60
N SER A 635 -24.99 13.03 12.07
CA SER A 635 -23.61 13.53 12.10
C SER A 635 -23.10 13.86 10.68
N LEU A 636 -22.56 15.07 10.52
CA LEU A 636 -21.95 15.56 9.28
C LEU A 636 -20.81 14.67 8.74
N PHE A 637 -20.22 13.81 9.57
CA PHE A 637 -19.03 13.02 9.27
C PHE A 637 -19.35 11.58 8.86
N THR A 638 -20.01 11.40 7.71
CA THR A 638 -20.41 10.09 7.17
C THR A 638 -19.23 9.10 7.01
N PHE A 639 -18.00 9.59 6.91
CA PHE A 639 -16.79 8.75 6.88
C PHE A 639 -16.55 7.94 8.15
N ARG A 640 -17.03 8.38 9.32
CA ARG A 640 -16.93 7.61 10.59
C ARG A 640 -17.61 6.24 10.47
N SER A 641 -18.64 6.10 9.64
CA SER A 641 -19.29 4.81 9.36
C SER A 641 -18.34 3.74 8.79
N CYS A 642 -17.25 4.13 8.11
CA CYS A 642 -16.25 3.20 7.59
C CYS A 642 -15.36 2.58 8.69
N PHE A 643 -15.43 3.12 9.90
CA PHE A 643 -14.78 2.65 11.12
C PHE A 643 -15.78 1.96 12.05
N SER A 644 -16.70 1.16 11.50
CA SER A 644 -17.69 0.37 12.26
C SER A 644 -17.63 -1.11 11.90
N ALA A 645 -17.93 -1.98 12.87
CA ALA A 645 -17.99 -3.42 12.66
C ALA A 645 -18.96 -3.79 11.51
N SER A 646 -20.15 -3.19 11.51
CA SER A 646 -21.20 -3.39 10.49
C SER A 646 -20.71 -3.03 9.06
N TRP A 647 -19.92 -1.97 8.89
CA TRP A 647 -19.38 -1.63 7.57
C TRP A 647 -18.33 -2.62 7.07
N VAL A 648 -17.57 -3.23 7.97
CA VAL A 648 -16.61 -4.31 7.66
C VAL A 648 -17.34 -5.61 7.34
N TYR A 649 -18.26 -6.05 8.20
CA TYR A 649 -19.07 -7.25 7.97
C TYR A 649 -19.88 -7.17 6.67
N SER A 650 -20.38 -5.99 6.27
CA SER A 650 -21.09 -5.85 5.00
C SER A 650 -20.17 -5.95 3.78
N LYS A 651 -18.84 -5.79 3.92
CA LYS A 651 -17.88 -6.24 2.90
C LYS A 651 -17.72 -7.77 2.90
N VAL A 652 -17.64 -8.40 4.07
CA VAL A 652 -17.58 -9.87 4.20
C VAL A 652 -18.80 -10.51 3.52
N LEU A 653 -20.01 -10.02 3.82
CA LEU A 653 -21.25 -10.49 3.19
C LEU A 653 -21.31 -10.16 1.70
N THR A 654 -20.83 -8.99 1.24
CA THR A 654 -20.76 -8.68 -0.20
C THR A 654 -19.85 -9.67 -0.96
N LEU A 655 -18.74 -10.08 -0.36
CA LEU A 655 -17.86 -11.13 -0.89
C LEU A 655 -18.53 -12.51 -0.80
N GLY A 656 -19.24 -12.78 0.30
CA GLY A 656 -20.00 -14.00 0.54
C GLY A 656 -21.11 -14.24 -0.49
N VAL A 657 -21.87 -13.20 -0.83
CA VAL A 657 -22.83 -13.21 -1.95
C VAL A 657 -22.12 -13.62 -3.24
N SER A 658 -20.99 -12.99 -3.59
CA SER A 658 -20.26 -13.35 -4.82
C SER A 658 -19.71 -14.78 -4.81
N PHE A 659 -19.39 -15.32 -3.63
CA PHE A 659 -19.02 -16.72 -3.46
C PHE A 659 -20.23 -17.65 -3.68
N LEU A 660 -21.37 -17.39 -3.04
CA LEU A 660 -22.60 -18.18 -3.18
C LEU A 660 -23.13 -18.19 -4.62
N GLU A 661 -23.11 -17.04 -5.30
CA GLU A 661 -23.39 -16.91 -6.74
C GLU A 661 -22.52 -17.84 -7.59
N ARG A 662 -21.21 -17.92 -7.30
CA ARG A 662 -20.27 -18.81 -8.01
C ARG A 662 -20.59 -20.28 -7.77
N GLU A 663 -20.96 -20.64 -6.54
CA GLU A 663 -21.42 -21.99 -6.18
C GLU A 663 -22.87 -22.27 -6.60
N ARG A 664 -23.54 -21.34 -7.31
CA ARG A 664 -24.94 -21.40 -7.77
C ARG A 664 -25.99 -21.50 -6.63
N ARG A 665 -25.63 -21.10 -5.41
CA ARG A 665 -26.50 -21.08 -4.22
C ARG A 665 -27.30 -19.77 -4.18
N TYR A 666 -28.11 -19.54 -5.22
CA TYR A 666 -28.78 -18.26 -5.44
C TYR A 666 -29.80 -17.92 -4.35
N ASP A 667 -30.52 -18.89 -3.78
CA ASP A 667 -31.49 -18.64 -2.71
C ASP A 667 -30.82 -18.04 -1.45
N GLU A 668 -29.64 -18.54 -1.10
CA GLU A 668 -28.83 -18.02 0.02
C GLU A 668 -28.21 -16.66 -0.31
N ALA A 669 -27.80 -16.44 -1.57
CA ALA A 669 -27.34 -15.12 -2.04
C ALA A 669 -28.49 -14.08 -1.95
N ILE A 670 -29.69 -14.44 -2.40
CA ILE A 670 -30.91 -13.62 -2.29
C ILE A 670 -31.23 -13.29 -0.84
N TYR A 671 -31.16 -14.28 0.06
CA TYR A 671 -31.36 -14.09 1.50
C TYR A 671 -30.38 -13.06 2.09
N LEU A 672 -29.07 -13.23 1.84
CA LEU A 672 -28.06 -12.27 2.31
C LEU A 672 -28.21 -10.88 1.69
N LEU A 673 -28.63 -10.80 0.43
CA LEU A 673 -28.88 -9.52 -0.26
C LEU A 673 -30.09 -8.79 0.30
N LYS A 674 -31.18 -9.50 0.66
CA LYS A 674 -32.33 -8.93 1.37
C LYS A 674 -31.88 -8.40 2.74
N ARG A 675 -31.18 -9.21 3.55
CA ARG A 675 -30.62 -8.82 4.86
C ARG A 675 -29.70 -7.59 4.78
N LEU A 676 -28.81 -7.52 3.79
CA LEU A 676 -27.96 -6.36 3.55
C LEU A 676 -28.74 -5.08 3.20
N LEU A 677 -29.89 -5.19 2.54
CA LEU A 677 -30.74 -4.04 2.20
C LEU A 677 -31.64 -3.59 3.34
N GLU A 678 -31.92 -4.47 4.29
CA GLU A 678 -32.70 -4.19 5.50
C GLU A 678 -31.82 -3.55 6.59
N CYS A 679 -30.62 -4.08 6.84
CA CYS A 679 -29.71 -3.57 7.88
C CYS A 679 -28.96 -2.28 7.50
N PHE A 680 -29.00 -1.85 6.23
CA PHE A 680 -28.32 -0.65 5.74
C PHE A 680 -29.26 0.24 4.95
N SER A 681 -30.08 1.03 5.63
CA SER A 681 -31.04 1.98 5.02
C SER A 681 -30.37 3.00 4.09
N CYS A 682 -29.14 3.39 4.38
CA CYS A 682 -28.31 4.28 3.57
C CYS A 682 -27.00 3.61 3.09
N GLY A 683 -26.42 4.14 2.02
CA GLY A 683 -25.03 3.86 1.64
C GLY A 683 -24.81 3.38 0.21
N ARG A 684 -23.65 3.75 -0.35
CA ARG A 684 -23.28 3.61 -1.77
C ARG A 684 -23.31 2.17 -2.32
N ARG A 685 -23.29 1.14 -1.47
CA ARG A 685 -23.40 -0.28 -1.89
C ARG A 685 -24.83 -0.74 -2.20
N ARG A 686 -25.87 -0.02 -1.76
CA ARG A 686 -27.28 -0.39 -2.01
C ARG A 686 -27.59 -0.62 -3.48
N GLY A 687 -27.10 0.25 -4.37
CA GLY A 687 -27.26 0.08 -5.82
C GLY A 687 -26.65 -1.21 -6.39
N TYR A 688 -25.53 -1.67 -5.84
CA TYR A 688 -24.94 -2.95 -6.20
C TYR A 688 -25.80 -4.11 -5.68
N TRP A 689 -26.22 -4.07 -4.41
CA TRP A 689 -27.02 -5.14 -3.80
C TRP A 689 -28.40 -5.28 -4.45
N ILE A 690 -29.10 -4.19 -4.74
CA ILE A 690 -30.40 -4.21 -5.44
C ILE A 690 -30.25 -4.78 -6.87
N LEU A 691 -29.19 -4.39 -7.57
CA LEU A 691 -28.87 -4.95 -8.89
C LEU A 691 -28.61 -6.45 -8.82
N ARG A 692 -27.81 -6.93 -7.86
CA ARG A 692 -27.55 -8.37 -7.68
C ARG A 692 -28.82 -9.13 -7.28
N LEU A 693 -29.61 -8.60 -6.35
CA LEU A 693 -30.89 -9.20 -5.93
C LEU A 693 -31.84 -9.37 -7.13
N SER A 694 -31.98 -8.33 -7.95
CA SER A 694 -32.76 -8.42 -9.18
C SER A 694 -32.18 -9.44 -10.17
N VAL A 695 -30.86 -9.60 -10.28
CA VAL A 695 -30.24 -10.63 -11.14
C VAL A 695 -30.52 -12.04 -10.61
N ASP A 696 -30.34 -12.27 -9.32
CA ASP A 696 -30.45 -13.62 -8.74
C ASP A 696 -31.90 -14.11 -8.69
N LEU A 697 -32.86 -13.20 -8.48
CA LEU A 697 -34.29 -13.50 -8.67
C LEU A 697 -34.63 -13.95 -10.09
N GLU A 698 -33.95 -13.44 -11.12
CA GLU A 698 -34.12 -13.95 -12.49
C GLU A 698 -33.49 -15.34 -12.67
N HIS A 699 -32.38 -15.63 -11.99
CA HIS A 699 -31.75 -16.96 -12.01
C HIS A 699 -32.60 -18.06 -11.35
N VAL A 700 -33.33 -17.74 -10.28
CA VAL A 700 -34.25 -18.68 -9.61
C VAL A 700 -35.62 -18.78 -10.32
N GLY A 701 -35.91 -17.89 -11.28
CA GLY A 701 -37.11 -17.95 -12.11
C GLY A 701 -38.27 -17.05 -11.66
N TYR A 702 -37.99 -15.98 -10.91
CA TYR A 702 -38.95 -14.96 -10.46
C TYR A 702 -38.78 -13.63 -11.23
N PRO A 703 -39.09 -13.56 -12.55
CA PRO A 703 -38.84 -12.39 -13.37
C PRO A 703 -39.69 -11.16 -12.99
N ASP A 704 -40.85 -11.36 -12.37
CA ASP A 704 -41.74 -10.26 -11.97
C ASP A 704 -41.32 -9.63 -10.62
N GLU A 705 -40.83 -10.44 -9.66
CA GLU A 705 -40.13 -9.92 -8.47
C GLU A 705 -38.82 -9.24 -8.88
N SER A 706 -38.06 -9.86 -9.80
CA SER A 706 -36.84 -9.28 -10.39
C SER A 706 -37.09 -7.89 -10.99
N LEU A 707 -38.18 -7.73 -11.75
CA LEU A 707 -38.59 -6.43 -12.32
C LEU A 707 -39.00 -5.45 -11.22
N SER A 708 -39.82 -5.88 -10.25
CA SER A 708 -40.29 -5.03 -9.13
C SER A 708 -39.11 -4.49 -8.29
N VAL A 709 -38.12 -5.33 -7.99
CA VAL A 709 -36.88 -4.94 -7.31
C VAL A 709 -36.08 -3.93 -8.15
N ALA A 710 -36.01 -4.12 -9.47
CA ALA A 710 -35.32 -3.18 -10.35
C ALA A 710 -36.04 -1.82 -10.49
N GLU A 711 -37.38 -1.82 -10.55
CA GLU A 711 -38.19 -0.60 -10.55
C GLU A 711 -38.04 0.16 -9.23
N SER A 712 -38.17 -0.54 -8.09
CA SER A 712 -37.98 0.02 -6.74
C SER A 712 -36.58 0.58 -6.54
N GLY A 713 -35.55 -0.10 -7.04
CA GLY A 713 -34.16 0.37 -6.98
C GLY A 713 -33.87 1.66 -7.76
N LEU A 714 -34.73 2.08 -8.68
CA LEU A 714 -34.57 3.36 -9.36
C LEU A 714 -35.14 4.54 -8.57
N LEU A 715 -35.98 4.26 -7.57
CA LEU A 715 -36.52 5.23 -6.61
C LEU A 715 -35.58 5.49 -5.43
N ASP A 716 -34.67 4.55 -5.14
CA ASP A 716 -33.69 4.66 -4.06
C ASP A 716 -32.54 5.64 -4.42
N ILE A 717 -32.40 6.69 -3.61
CA ILE A 717 -31.43 7.79 -3.78
C ILE A 717 -29.96 7.34 -3.66
N TRP A 718 -29.69 6.18 -3.07
CA TRP A 718 -28.36 5.61 -2.93
C TRP A 718 -27.91 4.80 -4.16
N VAL A 719 -28.75 4.69 -5.19
CA VAL A 719 -28.45 3.95 -6.42
C VAL A 719 -27.91 4.88 -7.51
N ARG A 720 -26.59 4.81 -7.71
CA ARG A 720 -25.81 5.79 -8.47
C ARG A 720 -25.04 5.17 -9.66
N ALA A 721 -24.51 6.03 -10.52
CA ALA A 721 -23.60 5.73 -11.64
C ALA A 721 -23.97 4.43 -12.40
N GLY A 722 -23.02 3.53 -12.61
CA GLY A 722 -23.21 2.28 -13.34
C GLY A 722 -24.27 1.34 -12.75
N SER A 723 -24.54 1.37 -11.44
CA SER A 723 -25.63 0.57 -10.85
C SER A 723 -27.00 1.09 -11.28
N ARG A 724 -27.17 2.43 -11.33
CA ARG A 724 -28.39 3.07 -11.83
C ARG A 724 -28.60 2.77 -13.32
N MET A 725 -27.54 2.88 -14.13
CA MET A 725 -27.58 2.54 -15.56
C MET A 725 -27.97 1.07 -15.79
N ALA A 726 -27.37 0.14 -15.03
CA ALA A 726 -27.68 -1.29 -15.09
C ALA A 726 -29.16 -1.57 -14.75
N LEU A 727 -29.70 -0.98 -13.68
CA LEU A 727 -31.11 -1.11 -13.34
C LEU A 727 -32.04 -0.52 -14.41
N GLN A 728 -31.74 0.67 -14.94
CA GLN A 728 -32.54 1.28 -16.03
C GLN A 728 -32.63 0.34 -17.24
N ARG A 729 -31.50 -0.22 -17.70
CA ARG A 729 -31.50 -1.18 -18.82
C ARG A 729 -32.19 -2.49 -18.47
N ARG A 730 -32.12 -2.93 -17.21
CA ARG A 730 -32.82 -4.12 -16.71
C ARG A 730 -34.33 -3.95 -16.72
N VAL A 731 -34.86 -2.82 -16.24
CA VAL A 731 -36.29 -2.46 -16.33
C VAL A 731 -36.75 -2.43 -17.79
N LEU A 732 -35.97 -1.82 -18.71
CA LEU A 732 -36.31 -1.78 -20.14
C LEU A 732 -36.26 -3.14 -20.84
N ARG A 733 -35.51 -4.12 -20.30
CA ARG A 733 -35.41 -5.48 -20.81
C ARG A 733 -36.55 -6.37 -20.31
N LEU A 734 -36.82 -6.31 -18.99
CA LEU A 734 -37.81 -7.15 -18.31
C LEU A 734 -39.25 -6.62 -18.49
N GLY A 735 -39.43 -5.30 -18.38
CA GLY A 735 -40.71 -4.59 -18.54
C GLY A 735 -41.15 -4.43 -19.99
N LYS A 736 -41.05 -5.49 -20.80
CA LYS A 736 -41.71 -5.58 -22.10
C LYS A 736 -43.13 -6.12 -21.91
N PRO A 737 -44.08 -5.85 -22.84
CA PRO A 737 -45.38 -6.49 -22.82
C PRO A 737 -45.26 -8.02 -22.79
N PRO A 738 -46.12 -8.74 -22.04
CA PRO A 738 -47.29 -8.23 -21.31
C PRO A 738 -47.00 -7.61 -19.92
N ARG A 739 -45.77 -7.71 -19.37
CA ARG A 739 -45.46 -7.30 -17.98
C ARG A 739 -45.65 -5.81 -17.70
N ARG A 740 -45.23 -4.96 -18.65
CA ARG A 740 -45.42 -3.50 -18.60
C ARG A 740 -45.69 -2.99 -20.02
N TRP A 741 -46.64 -2.06 -20.11
CA TRP A 741 -47.01 -1.38 -21.36
C TRP A 741 -46.51 0.07 -21.42
N LYS A 742 -46.33 0.71 -20.26
CA LYS A 742 -45.82 2.08 -20.14
C LYS A 742 -44.30 2.09 -20.24
N ILE A 743 -43.76 2.83 -21.20
CA ILE A 743 -42.32 3.04 -21.35
C ILE A 743 -41.85 4.09 -20.31
N PRO A 744 -40.79 3.84 -19.52
CA PRO A 744 -40.26 4.82 -18.57
C PRO A 744 -39.66 6.06 -19.25
N SER A 745 -39.73 7.22 -18.60
CA SER A 745 -39.20 8.50 -19.14
C SER A 745 -37.70 8.46 -19.45
N PHE A 746 -36.91 7.78 -18.62
CA PHE A 746 -35.47 7.62 -18.83
C PHE A 746 -35.12 6.72 -20.03
N ALA A 747 -36.09 6.08 -20.69
CA ALA A 747 -35.84 5.14 -21.78
C ALA A 747 -35.05 5.76 -22.94
N THR A 748 -35.30 7.03 -23.26
CA THR A 748 -34.61 7.74 -24.36
C THR A 748 -33.12 7.91 -24.04
N LEU A 749 -32.79 8.43 -22.85
CA LEU A 749 -31.41 8.61 -22.40
C LEU A 749 -30.70 7.25 -22.28
N ALA A 750 -31.35 6.27 -21.63
CA ALA A 750 -30.80 4.93 -21.48
C ALA A 750 -30.57 4.19 -22.81
N LYS A 751 -31.32 4.53 -23.88
CA LYS A 751 -31.16 3.98 -25.23
C LYS A 751 -30.37 4.89 -26.18
N ARG A 752 -29.87 6.06 -25.74
CA ARG A 752 -29.05 6.96 -26.57
C ARG A 752 -27.90 6.16 -27.21
N LYS A 753 -27.77 6.31 -28.52
CA LYS A 753 -26.72 5.67 -29.31
C LYS A 753 -25.43 6.45 -29.07
N ILE A 754 -24.37 5.73 -28.74
CA ILE A 754 -23.00 6.25 -28.69
C ILE A 754 -22.37 5.99 -30.06
N ASN A 755 -21.54 6.90 -30.55
CA ASN A 755 -20.89 6.74 -31.86
C ASN A 755 -19.92 5.56 -31.82
N GLU A 756 -19.91 4.73 -32.88
CA GLU A 756 -19.08 3.54 -32.95
C GLU A 756 -18.17 3.58 -34.19
N VAL A 757 -16.86 3.58 -33.97
CA VAL A 757 -15.82 3.50 -35.01
C VAL A 757 -15.31 2.07 -35.07
N HIS A 758 -15.00 1.58 -36.27
CA HIS A 758 -14.54 0.20 -36.47
C HIS A 758 -13.12 0.20 -37.04
N VAL A 759 -12.16 -0.29 -36.26
CA VAL A 759 -10.74 -0.39 -36.61
C VAL A 759 -10.42 -1.84 -36.91
N ARG A 760 -9.73 -2.11 -38.04
CA ARG A 760 -9.27 -3.45 -38.39
C ARG A 760 -7.86 -3.65 -37.88
N GLY A 761 -7.58 -4.83 -37.31
CA GLY A 761 -6.26 -5.22 -36.86
C GLY A 761 -5.93 -6.65 -37.25
N ARG A 762 -4.63 -6.94 -37.47
CA ARG A 762 -4.13 -8.30 -37.70
C ARG A 762 -3.86 -8.99 -36.36
N PRO A 763 -4.64 -10.00 -35.93
CA PRO A 763 -4.51 -10.59 -34.61
C PRO A 763 -3.27 -11.49 -34.49
N LEU A 764 -2.54 -11.38 -33.38
CA LEU A 764 -1.43 -12.25 -33.01
C LEU A 764 -1.87 -13.46 -32.17
N ASN A 765 -2.93 -13.30 -31.37
CA ASN A 765 -3.52 -14.37 -30.58
C ASN A 765 -5.05 -14.21 -30.46
N SER A 766 -5.78 -15.32 -30.59
CA SER A 766 -7.26 -15.37 -30.52
C SER A 766 -7.79 -16.24 -29.37
N VAL A 767 -6.89 -16.63 -28.46
CA VAL A 767 -7.12 -17.54 -27.34
C VAL A 767 -8.06 -16.92 -26.30
N ILE A 768 -9.07 -17.68 -25.87
CA ILE A 768 -10.01 -17.28 -24.83
C ILE A 768 -9.27 -17.10 -23.49
N GLY A 769 -9.50 -15.97 -22.81
CA GLY A 769 -8.90 -15.69 -21.50
C GLY A 769 -7.51 -15.05 -21.52
N MET A 770 -6.91 -14.82 -22.70
CA MET A 770 -5.69 -14.02 -22.84
C MET A 770 -6.02 -12.61 -23.37
N LYS A 771 -5.21 -11.60 -23.00
CA LYS A 771 -5.30 -10.28 -23.66
C LYS A 771 -5.02 -10.46 -25.16
N SER A 772 -5.91 -9.92 -26.00
CA SER A 772 -5.74 -9.88 -27.45
C SER A 772 -4.60 -8.92 -27.81
N ARG A 773 -3.69 -9.38 -28.67
CA ARG A 773 -2.56 -8.61 -29.19
C ARG A 773 -2.66 -8.58 -30.71
N PHE A 774 -2.17 -7.50 -31.31
CA PHE A 774 -2.28 -7.22 -32.73
C PHE A 774 -0.93 -6.79 -33.29
N TYR A 775 -0.75 -6.90 -34.60
CA TYR A 775 0.32 -6.17 -35.29
C TYR A 775 -0.13 -4.71 -35.50
N GLY A 776 0.70 -3.77 -35.09
CA GLY A 776 0.50 -2.34 -35.36
C GLY A 776 0.74 -1.98 -36.83
N GLU A 777 0.54 -0.70 -37.16
CA GLU A 777 0.86 -0.15 -38.49
C GLU A 777 2.38 -0.11 -38.74
N ASP A 778 3.17 -0.04 -37.66
CA ASP A 778 4.63 -0.19 -37.62
C ASP A 778 5.11 -1.66 -37.79
N GLY A 779 4.19 -2.63 -37.78
CA GLY A 779 4.50 -4.06 -37.82
C GLY A 779 4.90 -4.66 -36.47
N GLU A 780 4.93 -3.87 -35.39
CA GLU A 780 5.29 -4.32 -34.05
C GLU A 780 4.10 -4.90 -33.27
N GLN A 781 4.38 -5.64 -32.20
CA GLN A 781 3.32 -6.27 -31.39
C GLN A 781 2.70 -5.30 -30.36
N CYS A 782 1.45 -4.90 -30.60
CA CYS A 782 0.70 -3.95 -29.78
C CYS A 782 -0.54 -4.56 -29.09
N GLY A 783 -1.17 -3.78 -28.18
CA GLY A 783 -2.49 -4.05 -27.58
C GLY A 783 -3.62 -3.40 -28.39
N VAL A 784 -4.88 -3.64 -28.02
CA VAL A 784 -6.04 -3.05 -28.74
C VAL A 784 -6.07 -1.53 -28.61
N GLU A 785 -5.68 -1.03 -27.44
CA GLU A 785 -5.68 0.38 -27.05
C GLU A 785 -4.58 1.14 -27.80
N GLN A 786 -3.40 0.53 -27.94
CA GLN A 786 -2.29 1.06 -28.72
C GLN A 786 -2.58 1.04 -30.24
N LEU A 787 -3.25 0.00 -30.75
CA LEU A 787 -3.69 -0.04 -32.15
C LEU A 787 -4.71 1.07 -32.44
N ALA A 788 -5.63 1.33 -31.51
CA ALA A 788 -6.57 2.44 -31.61
C ALA A 788 -5.83 3.79 -31.62
N LEU A 789 -4.84 4.01 -30.75
CA LEU A 789 -4.01 5.22 -30.77
C LEU A 789 -3.29 5.40 -32.13
N GLN A 790 -2.67 4.35 -32.68
CA GLN A 790 -2.05 4.40 -34.02
C GLN A 790 -3.08 4.79 -35.09
N TYR A 791 -4.28 4.20 -35.06
CA TYR A 791 -5.35 4.55 -35.99
C TYR A 791 -5.73 6.04 -35.88
N TYR A 792 -5.99 6.56 -34.67
CA TYR A 792 -6.41 7.95 -34.48
C TYR A 792 -5.31 8.97 -34.81
N ALA A 793 -4.04 8.64 -34.57
CA ALA A 793 -2.91 9.46 -34.99
C ALA A 793 -2.72 9.51 -36.52
N GLY A 794 -3.05 8.43 -37.21
CA GLY A 794 -3.05 8.36 -38.67
C GLY A 794 -4.44 8.60 -39.27
N LYS A 795 -5.03 7.52 -39.81
CA LYS A 795 -6.26 7.51 -40.61
C LYS A 795 -7.51 8.01 -39.89
N GLY A 796 -7.50 8.07 -38.56
CA GLY A 796 -8.60 8.54 -37.71
C GLY A 796 -8.60 10.05 -37.46
N GLY A 797 -7.67 10.81 -38.06
CA GLY A 797 -7.74 12.28 -38.12
C GLY A 797 -6.63 13.06 -37.41
N GLY A 798 -5.42 12.52 -37.31
CA GLY A 798 -4.26 13.30 -36.82
C GLY A 798 -4.25 13.57 -35.30
N TRP A 799 -4.97 12.77 -34.50
CA TRP A 799 -5.10 12.98 -33.06
C TRP A 799 -3.83 12.63 -32.29
N GLN A 800 -3.48 13.44 -31.31
CA GLN A 800 -2.60 13.05 -30.22
C GLN A 800 -3.43 12.47 -29.07
N GLY A 801 -2.81 11.73 -28.14
CA GLY A 801 -3.54 11.22 -26.98
C GLY A 801 -2.82 10.13 -26.21
N VAL A 802 -3.42 9.74 -25.08
CA VAL A 802 -2.86 8.76 -24.14
C VAL A 802 -3.88 7.69 -23.76
N HIS A 803 -3.39 6.46 -23.62
CA HIS A 803 -4.13 5.33 -23.05
C HIS A 803 -3.82 5.23 -21.55
N THR A 804 -4.74 5.66 -20.68
CA THR A 804 -4.52 5.62 -19.21
C THR A 804 -5.74 5.26 -18.38
N GLU A 805 -6.83 4.79 -18.99
CA GLU A 805 -8.09 4.50 -18.30
C GLU A 805 -8.53 5.73 -17.45
N SER A 806 -8.69 5.56 -16.14
CA SER A 806 -9.04 6.66 -15.21
C SER A 806 -7.85 7.49 -14.74
N GLY A 807 -6.61 7.16 -15.12
CA GLY A 807 -5.37 7.74 -14.59
C GLY A 807 -5.20 9.23 -14.85
N ILE A 808 -5.34 9.67 -16.12
CA ILE A 808 -5.22 11.09 -16.47
C ILE A 808 -6.32 11.93 -15.81
N TRP A 809 -7.55 11.42 -15.80
CA TRP A 809 -8.73 12.09 -15.23
C TRP A 809 -8.59 12.34 -13.73
N LEU A 810 -8.14 11.33 -12.98
CA LEU A 810 -7.90 11.47 -11.54
C LEU A 810 -6.67 12.34 -11.23
N THR A 811 -5.69 12.38 -12.14
CA THR A 811 -4.55 13.30 -12.04
C THR A 811 -4.97 14.75 -12.27
N ILE A 812 -5.75 15.03 -13.33
CA ILE A 812 -6.34 16.35 -13.60
C ILE A 812 -7.22 16.80 -12.44
N PHE A 813 -8.09 15.93 -11.91
CA PHE A 813 -8.92 16.24 -10.74
C PHE A 813 -8.06 16.59 -9.51
N GLY A 814 -7.06 15.77 -9.18
CA GLY A 814 -6.23 15.99 -8.00
C GLY A 814 -5.35 17.24 -8.07
N LEU A 815 -4.94 17.66 -9.28
CA LEU A 815 -4.25 18.94 -9.48
C LEU A 815 -5.25 20.11 -9.43
N LEU A 816 -6.32 20.07 -10.22
CA LEU A 816 -7.32 21.14 -10.25
C LEU A 816 -8.00 21.39 -8.91
N MET A 817 -8.18 20.36 -8.07
CA MET A 817 -8.87 20.46 -6.79
C MET A 817 -7.93 20.42 -5.58
N TRP A 818 -6.61 20.60 -5.76
CA TRP A 818 -5.62 20.40 -4.70
C TRP A 818 -5.92 21.19 -3.42
N ASP A 819 -6.06 22.51 -3.53
CA ASP A 819 -6.30 23.40 -2.38
C ASP A 819 -7.64 23.09 -1.68
N VAL A 820 -8.64 22.69 -2.47
CA VAL A 820 -9.94 22.26 -1.94
C VAL A 820 -9.80 20.93 -1.19
N MET A 821 -9.03 19.97 -1.72
CA MET A 821 -8.82 18.66 -1.08
C MET A 821 -8.06 18.78 0.24
N PHE A 822 -7.09 19.68 0.34
CA PHE A 822 -6.24 19.88 1.52
C PHE A 822 -6.65 21.06 2.40
N SER A 823 -7.82 21.65 2.14
CA SER A 823 -8.44 22.69 2.97
C SER A 823 -8.75 22.24 4.40
N ASP A 824 -8.72 23.22 5.31
CA ASP A 824 -8.94 23.05 6.75
C ASP A 824 -10.39 22.67 7.09
N VAL A 825 -10.67 21.36 7.11
CA VAL A 825 -11.94 20.79 7.56
C VAL A 825 -11.70 19.90 8.79
N PRO A 826 -12.46 20.07 9.89
CA PRO A 826 -12.28 19.26 11.10
C PRO A 826 -12.40 17.75 10.87
N ASN A 827 -11.57 16.99 11.59
CA ASN A 827 -11.53 15.52 11.69
C ASN A 827 -11.17 14.72 10.42
N VAL A 828 -11.07 15.36 9.24
CA VAL A 828 -10.74 14.66 7.98
C VAL A 828 -9.24 14.37 7.83
N PHE A 829 -8.39 15.10 8.55
CA PHE A 829 -6.96 14.84 8.69
C PHE A 829 -6.64 14.52 10.16
N ARG A 830 -5.95 13.40 10.37
CA ARG A 830 -5.66 12.79 11.67
C ARG A 830 -4.18 12.67 11.95
N THR A 831 -3.39 12.39 10.92
CA THR A 831 -1.92 12.35 10.97
C THR A 831 -1.36 12.96 9.70
N ARG A 832 -0.10 13.42 9.75
CA ARG A 832 0.64 14.00 8.60
C ARG A 832 0.99 13.00 7.48
N PHE A 833 0.45 11.78 7.54
CA PHE A 833 0.74 10.67 6.62
C PHE A 833 -0.47 10.27 5.76
N GLN A 834 -1.47 11.14 5.63
CA GLN A 834 -2.58 10.98 4.71
C GLN A 834 -2.27 11.54 3.32
N THR A 835 -2.77 10.86 2.28
CA THR A 835 -2.67 11.28 0.85
C THR A 835 -3.98 11.88 0.32
N ALA A 836 -5.00 11.97 1.18
CA ALA A 836 -6.32 12.55 0.93
C ALA A 836 -7.05 12.74 2.26
N PRO A 837 -8.06 13.64 2.33
CA PRO A 837 -8.92 13.74 3.49
C PRO A 837 -9.81 12.47 3.61
N LEU A 838 -10.12 12.05 4.84
CA LEU A 838 -10.88 10.81 5.11
C LEU A 838 -12.30 10.83 4.53
N ASP A 839 -12.85 12.01 4.24
CA ASP A 839 -14.18 12.19 3.67
C ASP A 839 -14.24 12.13 2.14
N LEU A 840 -13.11 12.16 1.41
CA LEU A 840 -13.08 12.19 -0.07
C LEU A 840 -13.94 11.10 -0.73
N GLU A 841 -13.93 9.88 -0.17
CA GLU A 841 -14.74 8.76 -0.66
C GLU A 841 -16.15 8.71 -0.01
N THR A 842 -16.69 9.86 0.40
CA THR A 842 -18.03 10.02 1.03
C THR A 842 -18.79 11.24 0.49
N ASP A 843 -20.08 11.38 0.85
CA ASP A 843 -20.90 12.52 0.41
C ASP A 843 -20.55 13.80 1.19
N SER A 844 -19.98 13.64 2.39
CA SER A 844 -19.57 14.75 3.26
C SER A 844 -18.51 15.64 2.62
N PHE A 845 -17.64 15.13 1.73
CA PHE A 845 -16.58 15.92 1.10
C PHE A 845 -17.12 17.16 0.37
N TYR A 846 -18.13 16.95 -0.48
CA TYR A 846 -18.79 18.04 -1.20
C TYR A 846 -19.64 18.91 -0.28
N LEU A 847 -20.36 18.31 0.68
CA LEU A 847 -21.24 19.06 1.58
C LEU A 847 -20.46 20.00 2.50
N ALA A 848 -19.37 19.54 3.10
CA ALA A 848 -18.52 20.32 4.01
C ALA A 848 -17.77 21.46 3.30
N ARG A 849 -17.50 21.32 2.00
CA ARG A 849 -16.73 22.29 1.20
C ARG A 849 -17.56 23.00 0.12
N LYS A 850 -18.90 22.89 0.16
CA LYS A 850 -19.78 23.27 -0.96
C LYS A 850 -19.54 24.68 -1.51
N SER A 851 -19.38 25.68 -0.64
CA SER A 851 -19.12 27.07 -1.04
C SER A 851 -17.75 27.24 -1.71
N SER A 852 -16.70 26.65 -1.13
CA SER A 852 -15.35 26.65 -1.68
C SER A 852 -15.28 25.92 -3.02
N ILE A 853 -15.87 24.72 -3.10
CA ILE A 853 -15.97 23.93 -4.34
C ILE A 853 -16.67 24.73 -5.42
N GLU A 854 -17.89 25.22 -5.21
CA GLU A 854 -18.63 25.88 -6.28
C GLU A 854 -17.97 27.20 -6.74
N SER A 855 -17.33 27.94 -5.84
CA SER A 855 -16.50 29.11 -6.17
C SER A 855 -15.28 28.73 -7.02
N HIS A 856 -14.58 27.65 -6.66
CA HIS A 856 -13.40 27.16 -7.39
C HIS A 856 -13.76 26.56 -8.75
N LEU A 857 -14.87 25.83 -8.83
CA LEU A 857 -15.42 25.32 -10.09
C LEU A 857 -15.83 26.46 -11.04
N GLN A 858 -16.27 27.61 -10.53
CA GLN A 858 -16.53 28.79 -11.36
C GLN A 858 -15.23 29.33 -11.98
N LYS A 859 -14.12 29.41 -11.23
CA LYS A 859 -12.81 29.78 -11.79
C LYS A 859 -12.35 28.82 -12.91
N ILE A 860 -12.54 27.52 -12.70
CA ILE A 860 -12.24 26.48 -13.70
C ILE A 860 -13.12 26.66 -14.94
N HIS A 861 -14.43 26.92 -14.76
CA HIS A 861 -15.38 27.19 -15.83
C HIS A 861 -14.94 28.39 -16.68
N ASP A 862 -14.47 29.45 -16.03
CA ASP A 862 -14.12 30.73 -16.66
C ASP A 862 -12.70 30.77 -17.25
N GLY A 863 -12.00 29.63 -17.29
CA GLY A 863 -10.77 29.44 -18.07
C GLY A 863 -9.49 29.23 -17.25
N MET A 864 -9.51 29.37 -15.92
CA MET A 864 -8.30 29.28 -15.07
C MET A 864 -7.69 27.86 -14.96
N ALA A 865 -8.27 26.87 -15.64
CA ALA A 865 -7.92 25.46 -15.46
C ALA A 865 -6.45 25.13 -15.82
N GLU A 866 -5.90 25.72 -16.89
CA GLU A 866 -4.51 25.46 -17.28
C GLU A 866 -3.51 26.04 -16.28
N GLU A 867 -3.75 27.28 -15.82
CA GLU A 867 -2.94 27.97 -14.83
C GLU A 867 -2.92 27.21 -13.49
N ILE A 868 -4.09 26.77 -13.01
CA ILE A 868 -4.20 25.96 -11.79
C ILE A 868 -3.37 24.67 -11.93
N VAL A 869 -3.44 23.97 -13.07
CA VAL A 869 -2.65 22.75 -13.28
C VAL A 869 -1.14 23.02 -13.29
N ILE A 870 -0.68 24.13 -13.88
CA ILE A 870 0.73 24.53 -13.86
C ILE A 870 1.17 24.80 -12.42
N THR A 871 0.49 25.70 -11.72
CA THR A 871 0.82 26.11 -10.35
C THR A 871 0.82 24.94 -9.38
N SER A 872 -0.20 24.07 -9.42
CA SER A 872 -0.25 22.86 -8.59
C SER A 872 0.79 21.81 -8.99
N TRP A 873 1.15 21.70 -10.27
CA TRP A 873 2.22 20.80 -10.70
C TRP A 873 3.58 21.25 -10.17
N GLU A 874 3.93 22.53 -10.34
CA GLU A 874 5.21 23.09 -9.91
C GLU A 874 5.34 23.06 -8.37
N SER A 875 4.28 23.46 -7.66
CA SER A 875 4.26 23.50 -6.19
C SER A 875 4.26 22.13 -5.52
N HIS A 876 3.68 21.11 -6.17
CA HIS A 876 3.38 19.83 -5.52
C HIS A 876 3.99 18.61 -6.20
N THR A 877 4.80 18.76 -7.25
CA THR A 877 5.52 17.66 -7.90
C THR A 877 6.16 16.68 -6.90
N ARG A 878 5.96 15.37 -7.14
CA ARG A 878 6.37 14.23 -6.28
C ARG A 878 5.64 14.11 -4.92
N THR A 879 4.62 14.93 -4.65
CA THR A 879 3.81 14.86 -3.42
C THR A 879 2.66 13.85 -3.56
N ALA A 880 2.55 12.89 -2.65
CA ALA A 880 1.60 11.79 -2.74
C ALA A 880 0.15 12.25 -2.49
N CYS A 881 -0.64 12.32 -3.56
CA CYS A 881 -2.07 12.59 -3.51
C CYS A 881 -2.87 11.43 -4.10
N ARG A 882 -4.02 11.09 -3.50
CA ARG A 882 -4.96 10.11 -4.04
C ARG A 882 -5.41 10.55 -5.44
N GLY A 883 -5.24 9.68 -6.43
CA GLY A 883 -5.62 9.93 -7.82
C GLY A 883 -4.52 10.50 -8.72
N VAL A 884 -3.49 11.14 -8.16
CA VAL A 884 -2.40 11.80 -8.92
C VAL A 884 -1.26 10.83 -9.22
N ASN A 885 -0.85 10.73 -10.49
CA ASN A 885 0.30 9.91 -10.90
C ASN A 885 1.39 10.70 -11.66
N TRP A 886 2.29 11.32 -10.89
CA TRP A 886 3.44 12.11 -11.37
C TRP A 886 4.39 11.41 -12.37
N ASN A 887 4.35 10.07 -12.48
CA ASN A 887 5.28 9.31 -13.33
C ASN A 887 4.63 8.79 -14.63
N GLN A 888 3.33 8.99 -14.81
CA GLN A 888 2.57 8.48 -15.96
C GLN A 888 2.23 9.57 -16.98
N HIS A 889 2.31 10.84 -16.58
CA HIS A 889 1.94 11.99 -17.39
C HIS A 889 3.01 13.07 -17.28
N THR A 890 3.21 13.80 -18.37
CA THR A 890 3.98 15.04 -18.42
C THR A 890 3.07 16.25 -18.20
N LEU A 891 3.63 17.37 -17.73
CA LEU A 891 2.90 18.63 -17.64
C LEU A 891 2.37 19.07 -19.02
N PHE A 892 3.10 18.79 -20.11
CA PHE A 892 2.66 19.10 -21.47
C PHE A 892 1.36 18.38 -21.85
N GLU A 893 1.27 17.07 -21.62
CA GLU A 893 0.05 16.29 -21.89
C GLU A 893 -1.13 16.76 -21.04
N LEU A 894 -0.89 17.11 -19.76
CA LEU A 894 -1.92 17.61 -18.85
C LEU A 894 -2.45 18.98 -19.28
N ARG A 895 -1.57 19.90 -19.67
CA ARG A 895 -1.95 21.22 -20.22
C ARG A 895 -2.73 21.06 -21.52
N ALA A 896 -2.22 20.26 -22.47
CA ALA A 896 -2.88 20.03 -23.75
C ALA A 896 -4.28 19.40 -23.58
N ALA A 897 -4.40 18.41 -22.68
CA ALA A 897 -5.68 17.84 -22.31
C ALA A 897 -6.64 18.88 -21.73
N VAL A 898 -6.20 19.66 -20.74
CA VAL A 898 -7.04 20.67 -20.07
C VAL A 898 -7.50 21.78 -21.02
N ALA A 899 -6.62 22.29 -21.86
CA ALA A 899 -6.95 23.29 -22.88
C ALA A 899 -7.98 22.76 -23.89
N CYS A 900 -7.76 21.57 -24.44
CA CYS A 900 -8.65 20.95 -25.44
C CYS A 900 -10.00 20.48 -24.88
N ILE A 901 -10.09 20.19 -23.57
CA ILE A 901 -11.35 19.84 -22.91
C ILE A 901 -12.22 21.07 -22.65
N GLY A 902 -11.60 22.20 -22.28
CA GLY A 902 -12.27 23.45 -21.95
C GLY A 902 -12.83 23.53 -20.53
N GLY A 903 -12.87 24.75 -20.00
CA GLY A 903 -13.27 25.06 -18.61
C GLY A 903 -14.64 24.51 -18.18
N PRO A 904 -15.74 24.74 -18.93
CA PRO A 904 -17.08 24.29 -18.52
C PRO A 904 -17.18 22.77 -18.34
N CYS A 905 -16.55 22.02 -19.24
CA CYS A 905 -16.46 20.56 -19.19
C CYS A 905 -15.68 20.08 -17.96
N LEU A 906 -14.52 20.69 -17.68
CA LEU A 906 -13.71 20.38 -16.49
C LEU A 906 -14.42 20.71 -15.18
N ALA A 907 -15.11 21.85 -15.12
CA ALA A 907 -15.87 22.25 -13.93
C ALA A 907 -16.98 21.23 -13.61
N LEU A 908 -17.72 20.77 -14.62
CA LEU A 908 -18.76 19.76 -14.43
C LEU A 908 -18.19 18.38 -14.07
N PHE A 909 -17.09 17.98 -14.71
CA PHE A 909 -16.33 16.77 -14.37
C PHE A 909 -15.84 16.79 -12.90
N CYS A 910 -15.19 17.87 -12.47
CA CYS A 910 -14.71 18.03 -11.09
C CYS A 910 -15.87 18.08 -10.09
N ARG A 911 -17.02 18.68 -10.43
CA ARG A 911 -18.24 18.63 -9.62
C ARG A 911 -18.69 17.20 -9.35
N HIS A 912 -18.74 16.35 -10.38
CA HIS A 912 -19.18 14.96 -10.24
C HIS A 912 -18.23 14.10 -9.40
N LEU A 913 -16.90 14.28 -9.56
CA LEU A 913 -15.92 13.61 -8.69
C LEU A 913 -15.93 14.15 -7.26
N ALA A 914 -16.17 15.44 -7.04
CA ALA A 914 -16.34 15.97 -5.68
C ALA A 914 -17.59 15.41 -4.99
N GLN A 915 -18.71 15.29 -5.72
CA GLN A 915 -19.98 14.77 -5.17
C GLN A 915 -19.95 13.27 -4.89
N ASP A 916 -19.32 12.47 -5.77
CA ASP A 916 -19.20 11.03 -5.56
C ASP A 916 -17.93 10.44 -6.19
N TYR A 917 -16.78 10.79 -5.61
CA TYR A 917 -15.47 10.32 -6.04
C TYR A 917 -15.45 8.80 -6.20
N ARG A 918 -16.03 8.05 -5.24
CA ARG A 918 -15.94 6.59 -5.23
C ARG A 918 -16.74 5.92 -6.33
N SER A 919 -17.94 6.44 -6.65
CA SER A 919 -18.73 5.87 -7.75
C SER A 919 -18.19 6.25 -9.13
N TRP A 920 -17.44 7.35 -9.22
CA TRP A 920 -17.01 7.92 -10.50
C TRP A 920 -15.52 7.69 -10.81
N SER A 921 -14.66 7.38 -9.82
CA SER A 921 -13.22 7.13 -10.00
C SER A 921 -12.85 5.84 -10.75
N SER A 922 -13.77 5.24 -11.51
CA SER A 922 -13.52 4.04 -12.31
C SER A 922 -14.45 3.97 -13.52
N GLY A 923 -14.00 3.26 -14.56
CA GLY A 923 -14.74 3.11 -15.80
C GLY A 923 -14.76 4.36 -16.68
N MET A 924 -13.78 5.26 -16.54
CA MET A 924 -13.50 6.28 -17.56
C MET A 924 -13.16 5.61 -18.90
N PRO A 925 -13.39 6.30 -20.05
CA PRO A 925 -12.91 5.83 -21.35
C PRO A 925 -11.40 5.60 -21.39
N ASP A 926 -10.97 4.56 -22.11
CA ASP A 926 -9.55 4.13 -22.15
C ASP A 926 -8.60 5.21 -22.67
N LEU A 927 -9.03 5.93 -23.73
CA LEU A 927 -8.25 6.98 -24.39
C LEU A 927 -8.83 8.37 -24.14
N LEU A 928 -7.95 9.31 -23.82
CA LEU A 928 -8.18 10.74 -24.00
C LEU A 928 -7.31 11.21 -25.17
N LEU A 929 -7.96 11.73 -26.20
CA LEU A 929 -7.36 12.27 -27.42
C LEU A 929 -7.55 13.78 -27.48
N TRP A 930 -6.62 14.48 -28.10
CA TRP A 930 -6.71 15.92 -28.38
C TRP A 930 -6.06 16.28 -29.72
N ARG A 931 -6.46 17.43 -30.27
CA ARG A 931 -5.83 18.06 -31.43
C ARG A 931 -5.97 19.59 -31.36
N PHE A 932 -5.03 20.28 -32.01
CA PHE A 932 -5.07 21.71 -32.24
C PHE A 932 -5.13 21.94 -33.75
N ASP A 933 -6.22 22.54 -34.24
CA ASP A 933 -6.39 22.97 -35.63
C ASP A 933 -6.15 24.48 -35.70
N GLY A 934 -4.93 24.87 -36.07
CA GLY A 934 -4.49 26.27 -36.08
C GLY A 934 -4.30 26.86 -34.68
N GLU A 935 -4.40 28.18 -34.57
CA GLU A 935 -4.16 28.94 -33.32
C GLU A 935 -5.38 29.03 -32.39
N PHE A 936 -6.58 28.68 -32.87
CA PHE A 936 -7.85 28.98 -32.17
C PHE A 936 -8.80 27.78 -31.98
N GLU A 937 -8.66 26.68 -32.72
CA GLU A 937 -9.52 25.50 -32.56
C GLU A 937 -8.76 24.39 -31.80
N ALA A 938 -9.22 24.09 -30.59
CA ALA A 938 -8.72 23.01 -29.75
C ALA A 938 -9.86 22.02 -29.47
N GLU A 939 -9.64 20.74 -29.76
CA GLU A 939 -10.66 19.70 -29.59
C GLU A 939 -10.15 18.54 -28.75
N ALA A 940 -10.97 18.09 -27.80
CA ALA A 940 -10.79 16.81 -27.11
C ALA A 940 -11.82 15.77 -27.55
N LYS A 941 -11.37 14.50 -27.62
CA LYS A 941 -12.21 13.33 -27.89
C LYS A 941 -11.91 12.23 -26.89
N LEU A 942 -12.95 11.61 -26.34
CA LEU A 942 -12.83 10.43 -25.48
C LEU A 942 -13.20 9.17 -26.26
N VAL A 943 -12.37 8.15 -26.15
CA VAL A 943 -12.60 6.88 -26.85
C VAL A 943 -12.47 5.69 -25.91
N GLU A 944 -13.53 4.89 -25.86
CA GLU A 944 -13.55 3.60 -25.20
C GLU A 944 -13.24 2.50 -26.22
N VAL A 945 -12.20 1.68 -25.98
CA VAL A 945 -11.66 0.73 -26.95
C VAL A 945 -12.13 -0.68 -26.63
N LYS A 946 -12.91 -1.28 -27.54
CA LYS A 946 -13.46 -2.63 -27.39
C LYS A 946 -12.83 -3.60 -28.36
N GLY A 947 -12.09 -4.56 -27.81
CA GLY A 947 -11.60 -5.72 -28.58
C GLY A 947 -12.74 -6.62 -29.08
N PRO A 948 -12.45 -7.63 -29.93
CA PRO A 948 -13.47 -8.35 -30.70
C PRO A 948 -14.55 -9.12 -29.90
N ARG A 949 -14.36 -9.28 -28.59
CA ARG A 949 -15.26 -10.00 -27.68
C ARG A 949 -15.65 -9.18 -26.44
N ASP A 950 -15.22 -7.92 -26.35
CA ASP A 950 -15.50 -7.07 -25.20
C ASP A 950 -16.75 -6.20 -25.41
N GLN A 951 -17.39 -5.79 -24.32
CA GLN A 951 -18.60 -4.97 -24.33
C GLN A 951 -18.47 -3.82 -23.33
N LEU A 952 -19.20 -2.73 -23.59
CA LEU A 952 -19.29 -1.60 -22.65
C LEU A 952 -19.81 -2.08 -21.30
N SER A 953 -19.05 -1.82 -20.24
CA SER A 953 -19.60 -1.96 -18.89
C SER A 953 -20.65 -0.88 -18.62
N GLU A 954 -21.60 -1.16 -17.73
CA GLU A 954 -22.65 -0.19 -17.39
C GLU A 954 -22.09 1.07 -16.70
N GLN A 955 -20.89 0.98 -16.10
CA GLN A 955 -20.15 2.13 -15.56
C GLN A 955 -19.55 3.00 -16.68
N GLN A 956 -18.85 2.40 -17.64
CA GLN A 956 -18.35 3.11 -18.83
C GLN A 956 -19.48 3.77 -19.61
N ARG A 957 -20.63 3.08 -19.70
CA ARG A 957 -21.81 3.62 -20.36
C ARG A 957 -22.46 4.78 -19.59
N ALA A 958 -22.44 4.76 -18.26
CA ALA A 958 -22.85 5.90 -17.45
C ALA A 958 -21.90 7.10 -17.65
N TRP A 959 -20.59 6.87 -17.71
CA TRP A 959 -19.59 7.90 -18.01
C TRP A 959 -19.78 8.51 -19.40
N LEU A 960 -19.83 7.69 -20.45
CA LEU A 960 -19.99 8.17 -21.83
C LEU A 960 -21.26 9.02 -21.99
N LEU A 961 -22.40 8.58 -21.43
CA LEU A 961 -23.64 9.37 -21.47
C LEU A 961 -23.53 10.70 -20.71
N LEU A 962 -22.92 10.69 -19.52
CA LEU A 962 -22.70 11.91 -18.73
C LEU A 962 -21.83 12.91 -19.50
N LEU A 963 -20.73 12.46 -20.09
CA LEU A 963 -19.81 13.29 -20.87
C LEU A 963 -20.47 13.82 -22.14
N MET A 964 -21.29 13.02 -22.84
CA MET A 964 -22.11 13.48 -23.96
C MET A 964 -23.16 14.54 -23.57
N ASP A 965 -23.61 14.57 -22.31
CA ASP A 965 -24.51 15.61 -21.78
C ASP A 965 -23.73 16.89 -21.41
N CYS A 966 -22.42 16.77 -21.11
CA CYS A 966 -21.51 17.91 -20.93
C CYS A 966 -21.03 18.53 -22.25
N GLY A 967 -21.32 17.91 -23.41
CA GLY A 967 -20.88 18.36 -24.73
C GLY A 967 -19.60 17.70 -25.26
N PHE A 968 -19.02 16.72 -24.57
CA PHE A 968 -17.82 16.01 -25.06
C PHE A 968 -18.11 15.19 -26.32
N ASN A 969 -17.13 15.17 -27.23
CA ASN A 969 -17.08 14.19 -28.31
C ASN A 969 -16.66 12.81 -27.74
N THR A 970 -17.56 11.84 -27.75
CA THR A 970 -17.30 10.48 -27.23
C THR A 970 -17.58 9.40 -28.27
N GLU A 971 -16.67 8.46 -28.41
CA GLU A 971 -16.75 7.34 -29.36
C GLU A 971 -16.43 5.99 -28.69
N VAL A 972 -16.86 4.91 -29.32
CA VAL A 972 -16.49 3.53 -28.99
C VAL A 972 -15.74 2.93 -30.17
N CYS A 973 -14.45 2.70 -30.01
CA CYS A 973 -13.58 2.11 -31.03
C CYS A 973 -13.61 0.58 -30.93
N LYS A 974 -14.33 -0.08 -31.84
CA LYS A 974 -14.37 -1.54 -31.95
C LYS A 974 -13.23 -2.04 -32.83
N VAL A 975 -12.29 -2.75 -32.21
CA VAL A 975 -11.20 -3.43 -32.91
C VAL A 975 -11.67 -4.81 -33.34
N SER A 976 -11.70 -5.06 -34.65
CA SER A 976 -12.05 -6.35 -35.24
C SER A 976 -10.85 -6.98 -35.98
N PRO A 977 -10.76 -8.33 -36.03
CA PRO A 977 -9.76 -8.98 -36.86
C PRO A 977 -10.07 -8.72 -38.34
N GLU A 978 -9.02 -8.64 -39.17
CA GLU A 978 -9.22 -8.70 -40.62
C GLU A 978 -9.92 -10.02 -41.02
N PRO A 979 -10.82 -9.98 -42.02
CA PRO A 979 -11.43 -11.20 -42.53
C PRO A 979 -10.34 -12.12 -43.10
N ALA A 980 -10.42 -13.41 -42.80
CA ALA A 980 -9.54 -14.40 -43.41
C ALA A 980 -9.79 -14.42 -44.92
N SER A 981 -8.72 -14.13 -45.69
CA SER A 981 -8.66 -14.16 -47.15
C SER A 981 -8.62 -15.59 -47.70
#